data_AF-A0A7C9TWM9-F1
#
_entry.id   AF-A0A7C9TWM9-F1
#
_cell.length_a   1.000
_cell.length_b   1.000
_cell.length_c   1.000
_cell.angle_alpha   90.00
_cell.angle_beta   90.00
_cell.angle_gamma   90.00
#
_symmetry.space_group_name_H-M   'P 1'
#
loop_
_entity.id
_entity.type
_entity.pdbx_description
1 polymer ?
#
loop_
_entity_poly.entity_id
_entity_poly.type
_entity_poly.pdbx_seq_one_letter_code
_entity_poly.pdbx_strand_id
1 'polypeptide(L)'
;MAPSPTDRPDIPDRPDIPDRLDRPERPISRPSRPSRPTPRGSGDKRGGGGRGSGSGGGRSQPPGSRPPAPSPWLLEGEIDRASSDASFIEYLRWMRSPDSPYKDGTKLQIFHLAIEGGDYRKRLTQLTERTKLIAGEGNTFEVQFSWRVRVGGYEGPENLMLPAFDALGMPYIPSSTLRGIARAQAIREIMARQETSWTEAAGLVAPWFGDHNAVKSDRAGKVVFLDAYPLPVEKRGGLAVDMVNNIWRWEENSPQYNPNPNVFLSLKEPLFLIGLRLAKHCKDPEILNRVKQWLMAGLQGGIGSQVNSGYGQPLRLKNPESRKSNPEEFFRVPFSLEGQLIHGRQKFTQWNWNDRRNEWQMRGKPEAEVRPIAFKSILRYWFRTFTLGVLEPPLVQEWEGKLFGSINPKNYSWIRFEILEGEVTQKEPLPNQKGKNDPCGVLDGILTLSYSPAAPERKRDRTSTLFANLTWMAFHLGGVGQGSRRPCYSRKTRSRAPWYRGSSLFAESKQAFWRLPDTPQEFEQLFRRRLLDFYAALSDVMEQRVNPRTPRSIDPVYRDRWAEAIDANCRLVVCSGDEKFDKPFALSVLHDREFKVQDRRGREDYDGDLCGQVLGRDVKPSPVWVADHEDYQVVTVFGATQNPRSEYLNVLRKRSDGFAEIWPL
;
A
#
# COMPACT_ATOMS: atom_id res chain seq x y z
N MET A 1 -64.97 21.77 9.65
CA MET A 1 -64.59 21.52 8.25
C MET A 1 -63.30 22.27 7.97
N ALA A 2 -62.36 21.61 7.29
CA ALA A 2 -60.95 21.98 7.11
C ALA A 2 -60.71 23.40 6.59
N PRO A 3 -59.55 24.00 6.93
CA PRO A 3 -58.45 24.00 5.96
C PRO A 3 -57.06 23.76 6.59
N SER A 4 -56.18 23.10 5.83
CA SER A 4 -54.76 22.93 6.16
C SER A 4 -53.93 24.11 5.59
N PRO A 5 -52.95 24.62 6.36
CA PRO A 5 -52.09 25.73 5.96
C PRO A 5 -50.74 25.23 5.42
N THR A 6 -50.17 25.90 4.42
CA THR A 6 -48.87 26.62 4.50
C THR A 6 -48.33 26.97 3.10
N ASP A 7 -48.39 28.26 2.78
CA ASP A 7 -47.47 28.93 1.86
C ASP A 7 -46.12 29.15 2.54
N ARG A 8 -45.02 28.95 1.80
CA ARG A 8 -43.76 29.72 1.93
C ARG A 8 -43.01 29.77 0.58
N PRO A 9 -42.21 30.83 0.35
CA PRO A 9 -42.00 31.44 -0.96
C PRO A 9 -40.78 30.91 -1.73
N ASP A 10 -40.75 31.26 -3.02
CA ASP A 10 -39.70 30.99 -4.01
C ASP A 10 -38.27 31.35 -3.54
N ILE A 11 -37.34 30.44 -3.82
CA ILE A 11 -35.89 30.64 -3.71
C ILE A 11 -35.34 30.78 -5.14
N PRO A 12 -34.52 31.81 -5.44
CA PRO A 12 -34.03 32.09 -6.79
C PRO A 12 -33.08 31.03 -7.33
N ASP A 13 -33.11 30.86 -8.64
CA ASP A 13 -32.29 29.95 -9.43
C ASP A 13 -30.79 30.03 -9.07
N ARG A 14 -30.19 28.86 -8.88
CA ARG A 14 -28.73 28.72 -8.81
C ARG A 14 -28.16 28.83 -10.23
N PRO A 15 -27.06 29.59 -10.44
CA PRO A 15 -26.38 29.65 -11.72
C PRO A 15 -25.77 28.30 -12.08
N ASP A 16 -25.80 28.01 -13.38
CA ASP A 16 -25.31 26.80 -14.03
C ASP A 16 -23.91 26.38 -13.56
N ILE A 17 -23.80 25.11 -13.17
CA ILE A 17 -22.52 24.43 -12.94
C ILE A 17 -22.14 23.77 -14.26
N PRO A 18 -20.99 24.09 -14.88
CA PRO A 18 -20.56 23.43 -16.11
C PRO A 18 -20.15 21.97 -15.83
N ASP A 19 -20.69 21.07 -16.63
CA ASP A 19 -20.32 19.67 -16.92
C ASP A 19 -19.55 18.90 -15.85
N ARG A 20 -20.33 18.13 -15.06
CA ARG A 20 -19.87 16.86 -14.50
C ARG A 20 -19.54 15.93 -15.68
N LEU A 21 -18.27 15.56 -15.82
CA LEU A 21 -17.88 14.40 -16.62
C LEU A 21 -18.71 13.18 -16.19
N ASP A 22 -19.44 12.64 -17.16
CA ASP A 22 -20.33 11.50 -17.01
C ASP A 22 -19.67 10.35 -16.26
N ARG A 23 -20.24 10.07 -15.09
CA ARG A 23 -20.04 8.83 -14.36
C ARG A 23 -20.78 7.75 -15.17
N PRO A 24 -20.12 6.74 -15.76
CA PRO A 24 -20.84 5.65 -16.40
C PRO A 24 -21.72 4.95 -15.35
N GLU A 25 -22.96 4.66 -15.74
CA GLU A 25 -23.87 3.86 -14.93
C GLU A 25 -23.21 2.54 -14.53
N ARG A 26 -23.45 2.14 -13.28
CA ARG A 26 -22.96 0.90 -12.68
C ARG A 26 -23.32 -0.29 -13.59
N PRO A 27 -22.44 -1.30 -13.75
CA PRO A 27 -22.87 -2.58 -14.27
C PRO A 27 -23.99 -3.12 -13.37
N ILE A 28 -25.14 -3.36 -14.01
CA ILE A 28 -26.34 -3.90 -13.38
C ILE A 28 -26.01 -5.24 -12.74
N SER A 29 -26.50 -5.42 -11.52
CA SER A 29 -26.56 -6.70 -10.79
C SER A 29 -26.76 -7.90 -11.72
N ARG A 30 -25.88 -8.91 -11.59
CA ARG A 30 -26.01 -10.22 -12.25
C ARG A 30 -27.46 -10.72 -12.18
N PRO A 31 -28.08 -11.14 -13.30
CA PRO A 31 -29.39 -11.76 -13.28
C PRO A 31 -29.34 -13.06 -12.45
N SER A 32 -30.27 -13.21 -11.52
CA SER A 32 -30.53 -14.47 -10.83
C SER A 32 -30.96 -15.54 -11.84
N ARG A 33 -30.22 -16.66 -11.90
CA ARG A 33 -30.60 -17.83 -12.72
C ARG A 33 -31.35 -18.89 -11.90
N PRO A 34 -32.21 -19.68 -12.56
CA PRO A 34 -33.29 -20.43 -11.93
C PRO A 34 -32.80 -21.65 -11.15
N SER A 35 -33.46 -21.90 -10.03
CA SER A 35 -33.39 -23.14 -9.27
C SER A 35 -33.70 -24.35 -10.15
N ARG A 36 -32.78 -25.32 -10.20
CA ARG A 36 -33.06 -26.67 -10.72
C ARG A 36 -33.16 -27.68 -9.57
N PRO A 37 -33.93 -28.78 -9.78
CA PRO A 37 -34.57 -29.53 -8.73
C PRO A 37 -33.63 -30.54 -8.05
N THR A 38 -33.84 -30.72 -6.75
CA THR A 38 -33.23 -31.75 -5.93
C THR A 38 -33.77 -33.15 -6.29
N PRO A 39 -32.93 -34.17 -6.47
CA PRO A 39 -33.38 -35.55 -6.49
C PRO A 39 -33.72 -36.00 -5.07
N ARG A 40 -34.93 -36.53 -4.90
CA ARG A 40 -35.37 -37.33 -3.75
C ARG A 40 -34.68 -38.70 -3.76
N GLY A 41 -34.30 -39.16 -2.58
CA GLY A 41 -34.08 -40.57 -2.22
C GLY A 41 -33.75 -40.64 -0.73
N SER A 42 -34.70 -40.89 0.18
CA SER A 42 -35.04 -42.22 0.72
C SER A 42 -33.78 -43.05 0.99
N GLY A 43 -33.31 -43.29 2.21
CA GLY A 43 -34.01 -43.50 3.47
C GLY A 43 -33.67 -44.90 3.93
N ASP A 44 -32.98 -45.06 5.06
CA ASP A 44 -33.19 -46.23 5.90
C ASP A 44 -32.75 -46.00 7.35
N LYS A 45 -33.69 -46.30 8.25
CA LYS A 45 -33.62 -46.23 9.70
C LYS A 45 -33.24 -47.61 10.23
N ARG A 46 -32.20 -47.71 11.07
CA ARG A 46 -32.08 -48.59 12.24
C ARG A 46 -31.02 -47.93 13.15
N GLY A 47 -31.15 -47.68 14.45
CA GLY A 47 -32.08 -48.12 15.50
C GLY A 47 -31.23 -48.55 16.70
N GLY A 48 -31.26 -47.79 17.82
CA GLY A 48 -30.68 -48.10 19.14
C GLY A 48 -29.15 -48.05 19.21
N GLY A 49 -28.44 -47.58 20.24
CA GLY A 49 -28.75 -47.29 21.63
C GLY A 49 -27.51 -47.74 22.46
N GLY A 50 -27.07 -46.96 23.44
CA GLY A 50 -26.18 -47.48 24.50
C GLY A 50 -24.73 -46.97 24.53
N ARG A 51 -24.52 -45.99 25.41
CA ARG A 51 -23.37 -45.78 26.32
C ARG A 51 -22.12 -46.64 26.09
N GLY A 52 -21.01 -45.96 25.80
CA GLY A 52 -19.66 -46.49 25.92
C GLY A 52 -18.67 -45.35 26.09
N SER A 53 -18.33 -45.04 27.33
CA SER A 53 -17.28 -44.12 27.74
C SER A 53 -15.93 -44.55 27.13
N GLY A 54 -15.42 -43.78 26.18
CA GLY A 54 -14.09 -43.92 25.61
C GLY A 54 -13.25 -42.70 25.92
N SER A 55 -12.82 -42.59 27.18
CA SER A 55 -11.81 -41.65 27.67
C SER A 55 -10.48 -41.91 26.95
N GLY A 56 -10.24 -41.19 25.85
CA GLY A 56 -8.91 -41.03 25.24
C GLY A 56 -8.26 -39.76 25.78
N GLY A 57 -7.50 -39.90 26.87
CA GLY A 57 -6.90 -38.81 27.61
C GLY A 57 -5.89 -37.98 26.81
N GLY A 58 -6.31 -36.77 26.42
CA GLY A 58 -5.40 -35.64 26.30
C GLY A 58 -5.38 -34.92 27.64
N ARG A 59 -4.23 -34.90 28.32
CA ARG A 59 -4.02 -34.16 29.58
C ARG A 59 -4.35 -32.68 29.38
N SER A 60 -5.58 -32.29 29.68
CA SER A 60 -5.93 -30.90 29.96
C SER A 60 -5.35 -30.55 31.33
N GLN A 61 -4.26 -29.79 31.33
CA GLN A 61 -3.72 -29.19 32.56
C GLN A 61 -4.82 -28.39 33.30
N PRO A 62 -4.80 -28.37 34.64
CA PRO A 62 -5.81 -27.66 35.43
C PRO A 62 -5.76 -26.14 35.18
N PRO A 63 -6.88 -25.41 35.35
CA PRO A 63 -7.02 -24.00 34.93
C PRO A 63 -6.09 -22.99 35.62
N GLY A 64 -5.25 -23.41 36.58
CA GLY A 64 -4.32 -22.56 37.34
C GLY A 64 -2.83 -22.70 36.97
N SER A 65 -2.47 -23.43 35.91
CA SER A 65 -1.07 -23.69 35.53
C SER A 65 -0.60 -22.97 34.26
N ARG A 66 -1.45 -22.11 33.68
CA ARG A 66 -1.08 -21.29 32.53
C ARG A 66 -0.31 -20.06 33.01
N PRO A 67 0.82 -19.69 32.36
CA PRO A 67 1.45 -18.41 32.65
C PRO A 67 0.45 -17.28 32.38
N PRO A 68 0.47 -16.19 33.16
CA PRO A 68 -0.41 -15.05 32.94
C PRO A 68 -0.27 -14.54 31.51
N ALA A 69 -1.35 -13.97 30.96
CA ALA A 69 -1.28 -13.32 29.67
C ALA A 69 -0.16 -12.27 29.66
N PRO A 70 0.52 -12.04 28.52
CA PRO A 70 1.50 -10.99 28.41
C PRO A 70 0.79 -9.68 28.75
N SER A 71 1.07 -9.15 29.94
CA SER A 71 0.57 -7.85 30.32
C SER A 71 1.46 -6.84 29.62
N PRO A 72 0.91 -5.86 28.88
CA PRO A 72 1.70 -4.75 28.39
C PRO A 72 2.29 -3.89 29.51
N TRP A 73 1.86 -4.10 30.76
CA TRP A 73 2.14 -3.15 31.83
C TRP A 73 2.53 -3.76 33.18
N LEU A 74 2.44 -5.08 33.45
CA LEU A 74 2.54 -5.54 34.84
C LEU A 74 2.88 -7.02 35.10
N LEU A 75 3.76 -7.25 36.09
CA LEU A 75 3.43 -8.05 37.28
C LEU A 75 2.30 -7.32 38.03
N GLU A 76 1.15 -7.95 38.31
CA GLU A 76 -0.05 -7.30 38.88
C GLU A 76 0.26 -6.35 40.07
N GLY A 77 -0.21 -5.09 40.03
CA GLY A 77 -0.12 -4.13 41.14
C GLY A 77 0.22 -2.65 40.84
N GLU A 78 0.77 -2.24 39.68
CA GLU A 78 1.30 -0.87 39.49
C GLU A 78 0.56 0.06 38.50
N ILE A 79 -0.50 -0.37 37.80
CA ILE A 79 -1.22 0.45 36.79
C ILE A 79 -2.15 1.50 37.41
N ASP A 80 -2.57 1.32 38.66
CA ASP A 80 -3.55 2.19 39.34
C ASP A 80 -3.04 3.62 39.62
N ARG A 81 -1.86 4.00 39.10
CA ARG A 81 -1.26 5.33 39.25
C ARG A 81 -1.21 6.16 37.96
N ALA A 82 -1.78 5.67 36.86
CA ALA A 82 -1.78 6.41 35.62
C ALA A 82 -2.79 7.58 35.63
N SER A 83 -2.30 8.83 35.64
CA SER A 83 -3.14 10.03 35.57
C SER A 83 -3.88 10.10 34.23
N SER A 84 -5.15 10.49 34.24
CA SER A 84 -5.94 10.78 33.02
C SER A 84 -5.33 11.90 32.16
N ASP A 85 -4.44 12.68 32.74
CA ASP A 85 -3.84 13.87 32.14
C ASP A 85 -2.39 13.62 31.66
N ALA A 86 -1.81 12.45 31.96
CA ALA A 86 -0.47 12.10 31.55
C ALA A 86 -0.44 11.75 30.05
N SER A 87 0.58 12.27 29.34
CA SER A 87 0.68 12.04 27.91
C SER A 87 1.11 10.61 27.61
N PHE A 88 0.53 9.99 26.59
CA PHE A 88 0.94 8.66 26.11
C PHE A 88 2.46 8.54 25.83
N ILE A 89 3.13 9.65 25.55
CA ILE A 89 4.58 9.69 25.30
C ILE A 89 5.39 9.57 26.59
N GLU A 90 4.91 10.10 27.72
CA GLU A 90 5.51 9.78 29.00
C GLU A 90 5.41 8.27 29.24
N TYR A 91 4.25 7.65 28.99
CA TYR A 91 4.07 6.20 29.10
C TYR A 91 4.99 5.37 28.20
N LEU A 92 5.21 5.79 26.94
CA LEU A 92 6.17 5.12 26.05
C LEU A 92 7.59 5.11 26.63
N ARG A 93 8.02 6.18 27.32
CA ARG A 93 9.37 6.27 27.92
C ARG A 93 9.62 5.25 29.05
N TRP A 94 8.57 4.76 29.70
CA TRP A 94 8.68 3.78 30.80
C TRP A 94 8.70 2.32 30.32
N MET A 95 8.51 2.07 29.02
CA MET A 95 8.50 0.72 28.47
C MET A 95 9.92 0.15 28.38
N ARG A 96 10.16 -0.99 29.05
CA ARG A 96 11.36 -1.82 28.87
C ARG A 96 11.05 -3.01 27.97
N SER A 97 12.01 -3.35 27.10
CA SER A 97 11.96 -4.50 26.19
C SER A 97 11.81 -5.83 26.94
N PRO A 98 10.87 -6.71 26.56
CA PRO A 98 11.17 -8.11 26.41
C PRO A 98 11.60 -8.35 24.96
N ASP A 99 12.90 -8.65 24.75
CA ASP A 99 13.45 -8.97 23.44
C ASP A 99 12.68 -10.16 22.85
N SER A 100 11.72 -9.87 21.97
CA SER A 100 10.92 -10.90 21.32
C SER A 100 11.20 -10.93 19.82
N PRO A 101 11.75 -12.03 19.30
CA PRO A 101 11.88 -12.23 17.88
C PRO A 101 10.50 -12.52 17.29
N TYR A 102 9.93 -11.50 16.62
CA TYR A 102 8.79 -11.57 15.67
C TYR A 102 7.37 -11.41 16.25
N LYS A 103 6.60 -10.45 15.68
CA LYS A 103 5.18 -10.13 15.99
C LYS A 103 4.91 -10.00 17.49
N ASP A 104 5.53 -9.02 18.11
CA ASP A 104 5.21 -8.67 19.49
C ASP A 104 3.77 -8.11 19.58
N GLY A 105 2.87 -8.95 20.08
CA GLY A 105 1.49 -8.56 20.31
C GLY A 105 1.35 -7.52 21.43
N THR A 106 2.36 -7.40 22.30
CA THR A 106 2.41 -6.43 23.39
C THR A 106 2.55 -5.02 22.84
N LYS A 107 3.54 -4.80 21.96
CA LYS A 107 3.70 -3.55 21.19
C LYS A 107 2.45 -3.15 20.41
N LEU A 108 1.77 -4.11 19.77
CA LEU A 108 0.51 -3.83 19.07
C LEU A 108 -0.62 -3.47 20.02
N GLN A 109 -0.71 -4.11 21.19
CA GLN A 109 -1.67 -3.76 22.23
C GLN A 109 -1.40 -2.37 22.80
N ILE A 110 -0.14 -2.01 23.03
CA ILE A 110 0.27 -0.68 23.51
C ILE A 110 -0.18 0.41 22.52
N PHE A 111 0.17 0.26 21.24
CA PHE A 111 -0.27 1.21 20.22
C PHE A 111 -1.78 1.28 20.09
N HIS A 112 -2.46 0.14 20.30
CA HIS A 112 -3.90 0.10 20.28
C HIS A 112 -4.51 0.91 21.44
N LEU A 113 -4.03 0.71 22.66
CA LEU A 113 -4.45 1.45 23.85
C LEU A 113 -4.16 2.95 23.72
N ALA A 114 -2.97 3.30 23.21
CA ALA A 114 -2.56 4.67 22.95
C ALA A 114 -3.56 5.45 22.10
N ILE A 115 -3.98 4.81 21.02
CA ILE A 115 -4.84 5.40 20.01
C ILE A 115 -6.27 5.40 20.51
N GLU A 116 -6.76 4.31 21.13
CA GLU A 116 -8.15 4.25 21.56
C GLU A 116 -8.47 5.10 22.80
N GLY A 117 -7.52 5.31 23.70
CA GLY A 117 -7.72 6.07 24.93
C GLY A 117 -7.65 7.60 24.80
N GLY A 118 -7.07 8.15 23.73
CA GLY A 118 -6.81 9.59 23.60
C GLY A 118 -7.94 10.41 22.95
N ASP A 119 -8.31 11.54 23.57
CA ASP A 119 -9.08 12.63 22.95
C ASP A 119 -8.34 13.96 23.11
N TYR A 120 -7.74 14.42 22.02
CA TYR A 120 -6.87 15.60 21.97
C TYR A 120 -7.61 16.88 21.56
N ARG A 121 -8.92 16.81 21.25
CA ARG A 121 -9.65 17.94 20.66
C ARG A 121 -9.56 19.21 21.48
N LYS A 122 -9.80 19.12 22.81
CA LYS A 122 -9.73 20.29 23.71
C LYS A 122 -8.37 20.99 23.64
N ARG A 123 -7.29 20.20 23.67
CA ARG A 123 -5.92 20.72 23.61
C ARG A 123 -5.60 21.30 22.23
N LEU A 124 -5.97 20.60 21.16
CA LEU A 124 -5.78 21.07 19.79
C LEU A 124 -6.57 22.36 19.51
N THR A 125 -7.76 22.55 20.08
CA THR A 125 -8.50 23.82 20.02
C THR A 125 -7.69 24.96 20.62
N GLN A 126 -7.18 24.79 21.85
CA GLN A 126 -6.34 25.80 22.50
C GLN A 126 -5.08 26.14 21.69
N LEU A 127 -4.42 25.11 21.14
CA LEU A 127 -3.22 25.29 20.30
C LEU A 127 -3.55 26.01 18.98
N THR A 128 -4.72 25.72 18.40
CA THR A 128 -5.22 26.38 17.18
C THR A 128 -5.46 27.87 17.43
N GLU A 129 -6.17 28.21 18.50
CA GLU A 129 -6.43 29.60 18.90
C GLU A 129 -5.12 30.35 19.17
N ARG A 130 -4.21 29.73 19.93
CA ARG A 130 -2.89 30.30 20.22
C ARG A 130 -2.08 30.53 18.95
N THR A 131 -2.11 29.62 17.99
CA THR A 131 -1.42 29.77 16.70
C THR A 131 -1.95 30.96 15.92
N LYS A 132 -3.28 31.12 15.84
CA LYS A 132 -3.92 32.27 15.18
C LYS A 132 -3.53 33.59 15.85
N LEU A 133 -3.57 33.64 17.19
CA LEU A 133 -3.20 34.83 17.97
C LEU A 133 -1.73 35.23 17.78
N ILE A 134 -0.81 34.26 17.79
CA ILE A 134 0.63 34.54 17.64
C ILE A 134 0.99 34.94 16.20
N ALA A 135 0.40 34.28 15.20
CA ALA A 135 0.66 34.57 13.79
C ALA A 135 0.08 35.94 13.37
N GLY A 136 -1.08 36.31 13.93
CA GLY A 136 -1.84 37.48 13.51
C GLY A 136 -2.75 37.19 12.31
N GLU A 137 -3.64 38.14 12.02
CA GLU A 137 -4.62 38.04 10.94
C GLU A 137 -3.93 37.88 9.56
N GLY A 138 -4.48 37.01 8.70
CA GLY A 138 -3.94 36.74 7.35
C GLY A 138 -2.66 35.88 7.27
N ASN A 139 -1.99 35.64 8.40
CA ASN A 139 -0.70 34.96 8.45
C ASN A 139 -0.76 33.45 8.77
N THR A 140 -1.96 32.88 8.67
CA THR A 140 -2.18 31.44 8.78
C THR A 140 -2.73 30.86 7.49
N PHE A 141 -2.52 29.56 7.27
CA PHE A 141 -3.16 28.81 6.20
C PHE A 141 -3.25 27.33 6.57
N GLU A 142 -4.22 26.63 5.98
CA GLU A 142 -4.46 25.22 6.24
C GLU A 142 -3.84 24.33 5.16
N VAL A 143 -3.40 23.14 5.57
CA VAL A 143 -2.84 22.12 4.67
C VAL A 143 -3.41 20.77 5.05
N GLN A 144 -4.17 20.18 4.13
CA GLN A 144 -4.67 18.82 4.27
C GLN A 144 -3.73 17.84 3.57
N PHE A 145 -3.62 16.61 4.08
CA PHE A 145 -2.84 15.54 3.47
C PHE A 145 -3.73 14.45 2.88
N SER A 146 -3.30 13.86 1.76
CA SER A 146 -4.10 12.89 0.98
C SER A 146 -4.16 11.50 1.59
N TRP A 147 -3.14 11.14 2.38
CA TRP A 147 -3.03 9.84 3.01
C TRP A 147 -2.33 9.97 4.37
N ARG A 148 -1.15 9.39 4.56
CA ARG A 148 -0.48 9.37 5.87
C ARG A 148 0.70 10.32 5.92
N VAL A 149 0.92 10.96 7.05
CA VAL A 149 2.08 11.85 7.28
C VAL A 149 2.97 11.26 8.36
N ARG A 150 4.28 11.33 8.13
CA ARG A 150 5.31 10.96 9.12
C ARG A 150 6.42 12.00 9.13
N VAL A 151 6.23 13.01 9.96
CA VAL A 151 7.24 14.03 10.27
C VAL A 151 7.81 13.75 11.64
N GLY A 152 9.13 13.85 11.77
CA GLY A 152 9.86 13.36 12.93
C GLY A 152 10.48 11.99 12.70
N GLY A 153 11.26 11.57 13.67
CA GLY A 153 12.06 10.35 13.60
C GLY A 153 12.96 10.23 14.83
N TYR A 154 12.45 10.66 15.99
CA TYR A 154 13.10 10.31 17.23
C TYR A 154 13.05 8.78 17.33
N GLU A 155 14.21 8.15 17.48
CA GLU A 155 14.27 6.79 17.97
C GLU A 155 13.65 6.82 19.37
N GLY A 156 12.40 6.37 19.44
CA GLY A 156 11.77 6.09 20.71
C GLY A 156 12.36 4.82 21.33
N PRO A 157 11.87 4.42 22.51
CA PRO A 157 12.15 3.08 23.05
C PRO A 157 11.95 2.02 21.96
N GLU A 158 12.77 0.96 21.94
CA GLU A 158 12.67 -0.16 20.97
C GLU A 158 12.86 0.21 19.48
N ASN A 159 13.64 1.25 19.16
CA ASN A 159 13.81 1.77 17.80
C ASN A 159 12.48 2.10 17.12
N LEU A 160 11.48 2.50 17.93
CA LEU A 160 10.17 2.92 17.43
C LEU A 160 10.31 4.22 16.66
N MET A 161 9.97 4.18 15.37
CA MET A 161 9.82 5.40 14.58
C MET A 161 8.52 6.11 14.97
N LEU A 162 8.66 7.17 15.77
CA LEU A 162 7.54 8.00 16.20
C LEU A 162 7.43 9.27 15.33
N PRO A 163 6.20 9.76 15.06
CA PRO A 163 6.04 11.13 14.60
C PRO A 163 6.54 12.09 15.70
N ALA A 164 6.79 13.35 15.33
CA ALA A 164 7.17 14.36 16.31
C ALA A 164 6.00 14.61 17.28
N PHE A 165 6.31 14.57 18.57
CA PHE A 165 5.38 14.86 19.65
C PHE A 165 5.90 16.03 20.49
N ASP A 166 5.01 16.92 20.89
CA ASP A 166 5.37 17.96 21.85
C ASP A 166 5.54 17.37 23.26
N ALA A 167 5.89 18.22 24.23
CA ALA A 167 6.11 17.79 25.62
C ALA A 167 4.86 17.13 26.26
N LEU A 168 3.67 17.35 25.71
CA LEU A 168 2.40 16.78 26.19
C LEU A 168 1.91 15.64 25.29
N GLY A 169 2.77 15.11 24.40
CA GLY A 169 2.43 14.00 23.53
C GLY A 169 1.47 14.36 22.38
N MET A 170 1.33 15.63 22.03
CA MET A 170 0.53 16.03 20.86
C MET A 170 1.35 15.88 19.58
N PRO A 171 0.86 15.15 18.57
CA PRO A 171 1.56 15.06 17.30
C PRO A 171 1.58 16.43 16.60
N TYR A 172 2.73 16.78 16.00
CA TYR A 172 2.88 18.07 15.33
C TYR A 172 3.94 18.03 14.22
N ILE A 173 3.99 19.08 13.41
CA ILE A 173 5.08 19.35 12.48
C ILE A 173 5.96 20.43 13.14
N PRO A 174 7.24 20.13 13.42
CA PRO A 174 8.14 21.12 13.97
C PRO A 174 8.33 22.32 13.04
N SER A 175 8.34 23.52 13.62
CA SER A 175 8.65 24.80 12.96
C SER A 175 9.98 24.74 12.19
N SER A 176 10.98 24.01 12.71
CA SER A 176 12.25 23.76 12.04
C SER A 176 12.09 22.97 10.73
N THR A 177 11.15 22.03 10.69
CA THR A 177 10.83 21.26 9.47
C THR A 177 10.17 22.19 8.44
N LEU A 178 9.18 22.99 8.85
CA LEU A 178 8.53 23.97 7.97
C LEU A 178 9.53 24.99 7.41
N ARG A 179 10.41 25.52 8.26
CA ARG A 179 11.50 26.42 7.84
C ARG A 179 12.43 25.74 6.84
N GLY A 180 12.78 24.47 7.09
CA GLY A 180 13.64 23.69 6.20
C GLY A 180 13.03 23.51 4.80
N ILE A 181 11.73 23.25 4.73
CA ILE A 181 10.99 23.12 3.45
C ILE A 181 11.00 24.43 2.68
N ALA A 182 10.61 25.53 3.33
CA ALA A 182 10.59 26.85 2.70
C ALA A 182 11.99 27.26 2.21
N ARG A 183 13.03 27.02 3.04
CA ARG A 183 14.42 27.31 2.67
C ARG A 183 14.87 26.47 1.48
N ALA A 184 14.60 25.16 1.50
CA ALA A 184 14.97 24.27 0.40
C ALA A 184 14.27 24.65 -0.91
N GLN A 185 13.00 25.05 -0.85
CA GLN A 185 12.26 25.52 -2.02
C GLN A 185 12.85 26.83 -2.57
N ALA A 186 13.20 27.77 -1.70
CA ALA A 186 13.87 29.01 -2.10
C ALA A 186 15.20 28.75 -2.79
N ILE A 187 16.02 27.84 -2.26
CA ILE A 187 17.30 27.42 -2.85
C ILE A 187 17.07 26.84 -4.25
N ARG A 188 16.14 25.90 -4.41
CA ARG A 188 15.82 25.30 -5.73
C ARG A 188 15.39 26.36 -6.74
N GLU A 189 14.56 27.31 -6.33
CA GLU A 189 14.11 28.38 -7.22
C GLU A 189 15.27 29.29 -7.66
N ILE A 190 16.20 29.61 -6.76
CA ILE A 190 17.41 30.38 -7.10
C ILE A 190 18.32 29.59 -8.03
N MET A 191 18.57 28.31 -7.74
CA MET A 191 19.37 27.43 -8.61
C MET A 191 18.80 27.37 -10.03
N ALA A 192 17.48 27.23 -10.16
CA ALA A 192 16.82 27.18 -11.47
C ALA A 192 16.90 28.51 -12.23
N ARG A 193 16.88 29.65 -11.52
CA ARG A 193 16.92 30.99 -12.15
C ARG A 193 18.32 31.47 -12.49
N GLN A 194 19.33 31.02 -11.74
CA GLN A 194 20.70 31.53 -11.83
C GLN A 194 21.73 30.47 -12.25
N GLU A 195 21.29 29.24 -12.54
CA GLU A 195 22.15 28.12 -12.95
C GLU A 195 23.34 27.88 -12.02
N THR A 196 23.11 28.03 -10.72
CA THR A 196 24.16 27.99 -9.69
C THR A 196 24.14 26.69 -8.87
N SER A 197 25.21 26.45 -8.12
CA SER A 197 25.33 25.32 -7.21
C SER A 197 24.41 25.49 -5.98
N TRP A 198 24.08 24.37 -5.32
CA TRP A 198 23.28 24.39 -4.09
C TRP A 198 23.94 25.25 -2.99
N THR A 199 25.26 25.19 -2.87
CA THR A 199 26.02 25.91 -1.85
C THR A 199 25.94 27.43 -2.03
N GLU A 200 26.11 27.90 -3.27
CA GLU A 200 25.97 29.32 -3.61
C GLU A 200 24.53 29.81 -3.40
N ALA A 201 23.54 29.08 -3.93
CA ALA A 201 22.12 29.40 -3.72
C ALA A 201 21.72 29.40 -2.23
N ALA A 202 22.32 28.53 -1.41
CA ALA A 202 22.09 28.50 0.03
C ALA A 202 22.59 29.76 0.76
N GLY A 203 23.64 30.42 0.25
CA GLY A 203 24.09 31.72 0.73
C GLY A 203 23.15 32.85 0.33
N LEU A 204 22.60 32.79 -0.89
CA LEU A 204 21.69 33.82 -1.43
C LEU A 204 20.33 33.88 -0.72
N VAL A 205 19.92 32.83 -0.01
CA VAL A 205 18.67 32.83 0.78
C VAL A 205 18.82 33.42 2.20
N ALA A 206 20.03 33.80 2.61
CA ALA A 206 20.31 34.38 3.93
C ALA A 206 19.42 35.60 4.27
N PRO A 207 19.07 36.51 3.33
CA PRO A 207 18.21 37.65 3.64
C PRO A 207 16.81 37.29 4.14
N TRP A 208 16.33 36.06 3.98
CA TRP A 208 15.04 35.62 4.53
C TRP A 208 15.22 34.70 5.73
N PHE A 209 16.13 33.73 5.61
CA PHE A 209 16.26 32.63 6.56
C PHE A 209 17.38 32.79 7.57
N GLY A 210 18.29 33.74 7.39
CA GLY A 210 19.47 33.91 8.22
C GLY A 210 20.60 32.93 7.90
N ASP A 211 21.84 33.40 7.92
CA ASP A 211 23.04 32.57 7.85
C ASP A 211 24.18 33.14 8.72
N HIS A 212 24.89 32.29 9.46
CA HIS A 212 25.96 32.75 10.37
C HIS A 212 27.08 33.50 9.63
N ASN A 213 27.35 33.11 8.38
CA ASN A 213 28.41 33.68 7.56
C ASN A 213 27.95 34.90 6.75
N ALA A 214 26.67 35.28 6.83
CA ALA A 214 26.15 36.45 6.12
C ALA A 214 26.52 37.77 6.81
N VAL A 215 26.26 38.86 6.09
CA VAL A 215 26.34 40.23 6.62
C VAL A 215 25.47 40.38 7.87
N LYS A 216 25.85 41.29 8.78
CA LYS A 216 25.25 41.41 10.11
C LYS A 216 23.72 41.50 10.12
N SER A 217 23.12 42.16 9.12
CA SER A 217 21.66 42.31 8.95
C SER A 217 20.94 41.00 8.60
N ASP A 218 21.64 40.02 8.02
CA ASP A 218 21.08 38.77 7.51
C ASP A 218 21.61 37.53 8.26
N ARG A 219 22.17 37.73 9.46
CA ARG A 219 22.56 36.60 10.35
C ARG A 219 21.38 35.96 11.05
N ALA A 220 20.32 36.73 11.30
CA ALA A 220 19.08 36.25 11.90
C ALA A 220 17.99 36.12 10.82
N GLY A 221 17.17 35.08 10.92
CA GLY A 221 16.01 34.92 10.04
C GLY A 221 14.95 35.99 10.29
N LYS A 222 14.33 36.48 9.21
CA LYS A 222 13.32 37.56 9.26
C LYS A 222 11.89 37.06 9.49
N VAL A 223 11.67 35.74 9.40
CA VAL A 223 10.37 35.08 9.59
C VAL A 223 10.44 34.03 10.69
N VAL A 224 9.46 34.07 11.60
CA VAL A 224 9.24 33.07 12.64
C VAL A 224 8.21 32.07 12.14
N PHE A 225 8.58 30.80 12.15
CA PHE A 225 7.70 29.66 11.87
C PHE A 225 7.14 29.15 13.20
N LEU A 226 5.84 28.95 13.28
CA LEU A 226 5.22 28.30 14.43
C LEU A 226 5.16 26.79 14.20
N ASP A 227 5.17 26.02 15.29
CA ASP A 227 4.87 24.60 15.25
C ASP A 227 3.43 24.40 14.74
N ALA A 228 3.24 23.45 13.82
CA ALA A 228 1.92 23.21 13.24
C ALA A 228 1.29 21.97 13.86
N TYR A 229 0.13 22.17 14.48
CA TYR A 229 -0.65 21.11 15.09
C TYR A 229 -1.85 20.73 14.20
N PRO A 230 -2.33 19.47 14.26
CA PRO A 230 -3.57 19.08 13.59
C PRO A 230 -4.75 19.90 14.12
N LEU A 231 -5.69 20.25 13.25
CA LEU A 231 -6.95 20.86 13.66
C LEU A 231 -7.80 19.88 14.48
N PRO A 232 -8.64 20.38 15.42
CA PRO A 232 -9.42 19.57 16.35
C PRO A 232 -10.65 18.90 15.71
N VAL A 233 -10.53 18.42 14.46
CA VAL A 233 -11.60 17.74 13.72
C VAL A 233 -11.70 16.27 14.17
N GLU A 234 -10.55 15.61 14.29
CA GLU A 234 -10.43 14.21 14.69
C GLU A 234 -10.09 14.10 16.18
N LYS A 235 -10.70 13.14 16.89
CA LYS A 235 -10.42 12.91 18.32
C LYS A 235 -8.92 12.77 18.62
N ARG A 236 -8.17 12.18 17.69
CA ARG A 236 -6.78 11.77 17.90
C ARG A 236 -5.78 12.63 17.14
N GLY A 237 -6.21 13.76 16.56
CA GLY A 237 -5.36 14.58 15.69
C GLY A 237 -4.78 13.79 14.50
N GLY A 238 -5.49 12.75 14.03
CA GLY A 238 -5.05 11.85 12.97
C GLY A 238 -4.15 10.69 13.42
N LEU A 239 -3.76 10.57 14.71
CA LEU A 239 -2.85 9.52 15.15
C LEU A 239 -3.40 8.10 14.87
N ALA A 240 -2.62 7.31 14.13
CA ALA A 240 -3.00 5.99 13.67
C ALA A 240 -1.80 5.03 13.56
N VAL A 241 -2.03 3.75 13.88
CA VAL A 241 -1.07 2.68 13.61
C VAL A 241 -0.96 2.47 12.11
N ASP A 242 0.27 2.18 11.68
CA ASP A 242 0.57 1.72 10.34
C ASP A 242 1.62 0.60 10.39
N MET A 243 1.83 -0.08 9.26
CA MET A 243 2.80 -1.16 9.12
C MET A 243 3.53 -1.08 7.79
N VAL A 244 4.84 -1.25 7.83
CA VAL A 244 5.68 -1.46 6.64
C VAL A 244 6.16 -2.90 6.69
N ASN A 245 6.03 -3.62 5.58
CA ASN A 245 6.52 -4.99 5.47
C ASN A 245 7.46 -5.06 4.28
N ASN A 246 8.76 -5.22 4.53
CA ASN A 246 9.69 -5.46 3.43
C ASN A 246 9.59 -6.94 3.05
N ILE A 247 8.94 -7.22 1.92
CA ILE A 247 8.70 -8.59 1.45
C ILE A 247 9.94 -9.15 0.74
N TRP A 248 10.66 -8.29 0.03
CA TRP A 248 11.81 -8.65 -0.79
C TRP A 248 13.04 -7.85 -0.38
N ARG A 249 14.17 -8.52 -0.18
CA ARG A 249 15.47 -7.86 0.04
C ARG A 249 16.53 -8.43 -0.88
N TRP A 250 17.46 -7.59 -1.28
CA TRP A 250 18.69 -8.06 -1.93
C TRP A 250 19.61 -8.64 -0.87
N GLU A 251 20.04 -9.87 -1.08
CA GLU A 251 21.20 -10.45 -0.42
C GLU A 251 22.25 -10.68 -1.52
N GLU A 252 23.29 -9.84 -1.49
CA GLU A 252 24.26 -9.74 -2.60
C GLU A 252 23.55 -9.53 -3.94
N ASN A 253 23.67 -10.47 -4.87
CA ASN A 253 23.08 -10.43 -6.21
C ASN A 253 21.78 -11.24 -6.33
N SER A 254 21.20 -11.68 -5.20
CA SER A 254 20.00 -12.52 -5.20
C SER A 254 18.84 -11.88 -4.42
N PRO A 255 17.63 -11.77 -5.02
CA PRO A 255 16.45 -11.31 -4.31
C PRO A 255 15.89 -12.42 -3.40
N GLN A 256 15.77 -12.13 -2.11
CA GLN A 256 15.24 -13.05 -1.10
C GLN A 256 13.84 -12.65 -0.64
N TYR A 257 12.95 -13.63 -0.53
CA TYR A 257 11.60 -13.46 0.02
C TYR A 257 11.63 -13.64 1.55
N ASN A 258 11.61 -12.53 2.29
CA ASN A 258 11.64 -12.56 3.76
C ASN A 258 10.74 -11.46 4.36
N PRO A 259 9.42 -11.69 4.46
CA PRO A 259 8.48 -10.72 5.02
C PRO A 259 8.82 -10.34 6.47
N ASN A 260 9.22 -9.08 6.66
CA ASN A 260 9.48 -8.48 7.97
C ASN A 260 8.52 -7.31 8.29
N PRO A 261 7.33 -7.58 8.88
CA PRO A 261 6.36 -6.54 9.21
C PRO A 261 6.80 -5.73 10.43
N ASN A 262 6.92 -4.41 10.24
CA ASN A 262 7.29 -3.43 11.25
C ASN A 262 6.13 -2.45 11.46
N VAL A 263 5.65 -2.38 12.70
CA VAL A 263 4.52 -1.53 13.11
C VAL A 263 5.03 -0.22 13.69
N PHE A 264 4.42 0.90 13.32
CA PHE A 264 4.78 2.24 13.79
C PHE A 264 3.56 3.18 13.84
N LEU A 265 3.76 4.40 14.37
CA LEU A 265 2.74 5.44 14.43
C LEU A 265 2.87 6.44 13.28
N SER A 266 1.73 6.90 12.78
CA SER A 266 1.61 7.89 11.71
C SER A 266 0.40 8.79 11.96
N LEU A 267 0.26 9.85 11.16
CA LEU A 267 -0.95 10.67 11.13
C LEU A 267 -1.74 10.35 9.86
N LYS A 268 -2.95 9.81 9.98
CA LYS A 268 -3.85 9.50 8.86
C LYS A 268 -4.69 10.73 8.52
N GLU A 269 -4.60 11.16 7.26
CA GLU A 269 -5.31 12.27 6.62
C GLU A 269 -5.41 13.56 7.47
N PRO A 270 -4.31 14.00 8.13
CA PRO A 270 -4.38 15.15 9.02
C PRO A 270 -4.62 16.45 8.24
N LEU A 271 -5.32 17.38 8.89
CA LEU A 271 -5.46 18.76 8.47
C LEU A 271 -4.70 19.64 9.46
N PHE A 272 -3.69 20.37 9.00
CA PHE A 272 -2.84 21.23 9.83
C PHE A 272 -3.14 22.70 9.62
N LEU A 273 -3.05 23.49 10.69
CA LEU A 273 -2.96 24.94 10.61
C LEU A 273 -1.50 25.38 10.75
N ILE A 274 -0.99 26.07 9.73
CA ILE A 274 0.36 26.64 9.73
C ILE A 274 0.27 28.13 10.01
N GLY A 275 1.08 28.61 10.96
CA GLY A 275 1.22 30.03 11.28
C GLY A 275 2.63 30.55 11.07
N LEU A 276 2.74 31.72 10.43
CA LEU A 276 3.99 32.44 10.23
C LEU A 276 3.86 33.85 10.81
N ARG A 277 4.97 34.51 11.15
CA ARG A 277 4.97 35.95 11.45
C ARG A 277 6.34 36.56 11.19
N LEU A 278 6.41 37.87 11.03
CA LEU A 278 7.69 38.57 10.98
C LEU A 278 8.40 38.52 12.34
N ALA A 279 9.73 38.40 12.28
CA ALA A 279 10.57 38.60 13.45
C ALA A 279 10.51 40.07 13.90
N LYS A 280 10.70 40.33 15.20
CA LYS A 280 10.56 41.69 15.78
C LYS A 280 11.42 42.77 15.08
N HIS A 281 12.54 42.37 14.49
CA HIS A 281 13.48 43.26 13.81
C HIS A 281 13.16 43.47 12.31
N CYS A 282 12.09 42.85 11.79
CA CYS A 282 11.64 42.98 10.40
C CYS A 282 10.20 43.52 10.35
N LYS A 283 9.95 44.51 9.48
CA LYS A 283 8.63 45.10 9.27
C LYS A 283 8.13 44.97 7.82
N ASP A 284 8.90 44.30 6.96
CA ASP A 284 8.59 44.16 5.54
C ASP A 284 7.61 43.00 5.31
N PRO A 285 6.34 43.27 4.95
CA PRO A 285 5.36 42.22 4.70
C PRO A 285 5.68 41.38 3.46
N GLU A 286 6.43 41.91 2.49
CA GLU A 286 6.78 41.18 1.27
C GLU A 286 7.69 39.99 1.56
N ILE A 287 8.59 40.12 2.54
CA ILE A 287 9.42 39.02 3.04
C ILE A 287 8.54 37.88 3.58
N LEU A 288 7.50 38.20 4.34
CA LEU A 288 6.59 37.20 4.88
C LEU A 288 5.80 36.52 3.77
N ASN A 289 5.24 37.29 2.84
CA ASN A 289 4.50 36.79 1.68
C ASN A 289 5.37 35.85 0.84
N ARG A 290 6.62 36.24 0.58
CA ARG A 290 7.56 35.43 -0.19
C ARG A 290 7.89 34.10 0.49
N VAL A 291 8.16 34.13 1.80
CA VAL A 291 8.42 32.91 2.59
C VAL A 291 7.18 32.03 2.66
N LYS A 292 5.98 32.61 2.79
CA LYS A 292 4.70 31.89 2.74
C LYS A 292 4.53 31.16 1.40
N GLN A 293 4.80 31.83 0.28
CA GLN A 293 4.75 31.21 -1.06
C GLN A 293 5.76 30.06 -1.19
N TRP A 294 7.01 30.24 -0.75
CA TRP A 294 8.00 29.16 -0.76
C TRP A 294 7.60 27.98 0.12
N LEU A 295 7.00 28.23 1.28
CA LEU A 295 6.51 27.16 2.14
C LEU A 295 5.37 26.40 1.46
N MET A 296 4.38 27.11 0.91
CA MET A 296 3.25 26.50 0.20
C MET A 296 3.73 25.66 -0.98
N ALA A 297 4.63 26.20 -1.82
CA ALA A 297 5.20 25.48 -2.96
C ALA A 297 6.06 24.28 -2.51
N GLY A 298 6.89 24.45 -1.48
CA GLY A 298 7.73 23.37 -0.95
C GLY A 298 6.91 22.23 -0.35
N LEU A 299 5.78 22.53 0.31
CA LEU A 299 4.88 21.51 0.84
C LEU A 299 4.26 20.66 -0.28
N GLN A 300 4.03 21.20 -1.49
CA GLN A 300 3.57 20.42 -2.65
C GLN A 300 4.59 19.36 -3.11
N GLY A 301 5.87 19.49 -2.70
CA GLY A 301 6.88 18.45 -2.88
C GLY A 301 6.75 17.28 -1.90
N GLY A 302 5.91 17.42 -0.88
CA GLY A 302 5.69 16.48 0.21
C GLY A 302 6.60 16.70 1.42
N ILE A 303 6.17 16.21 2.59
CA ILE A 303 6.85 16.43 3.87
C ILE A 303 7.14 15.13 4.63
N GLY A 304 8.25 15.13 5.38
CA GLY A 304 8.60 14.04 6.27
C GLY A 304 9.27 12.91 5.51
N SER A 305 8.93 11.68 5.86
CA SER A 305 9.63 10.49 5.39
C SER A 305 8.74 9.57 4.56
N GLN A 306 9.37 8.82 3.65
CA GLN A 306 8.69 7.97 2.65
C GLN A 306 7.76 8.74 1.69
N VAL A 307 8.13 9.99 1.37
CA VAL A 307 7.40 10.89 0.46
C VAL A 307 7.17 10.27 -0.91
N ASN A 308 8.18 9.59 -1.46
CA ASN A 308 8.10 8.86 -2.74
C ASN A 308 7.30 7.56 -2.68
N SER A 309 6.68 7.24 -1.54
CA SER A 309 5.79 6.09 -1.36
C SER A 309 4.37 6.53 -0.97
N GLY A 310 4.06 7.82 -1.15
CA GLY A 310 2.75 8.41 -0.89
C GLY A 310 2.58 9.08 0.47
N TYR A 311 3.54 8.96 1.39
CA TYR A 311 3.44 9.66 2.68
C TYR A 311 3.67 11.16 2.52
N GLY A 312 3.06 11.96 3.39
CA GLY A 312 3.37 13.39 3.49
C GLY A 312 2.98 14.20 2.27
N GLN A 313 2.13 13.68 1.39
CA GLN A 313 1.66 14.42 0.22
C GLN A 313 0.44 15.27 0.60
N PRO A 314 0.50 16.60 0.48
CA PRO A 314 -0.68 17.42 0.72
C PRO A 314 -1.73 17.15 -0.36
N LEU A 315 -3.02 17.21 0.01
CA LEU A 315 -4.07 17.47 -0.96
C LEU A 315 -3.79 18.83 -1.58
N ARG A 316 -3.81 18.88 -2.90
CA ARG A 316 -3.78 20.13 -3.64
C ARG A 316 -5.05 20.89 -3.24
N LEU A 317 -4.87 22.12 -2.76
CA LEU A 317 -5.97 23.00 -2.35
C LEU A 317 -7.03 22.99 -3.47
N LYS A 318 -8.31 22.89 -3.09
CA LYS A 318 -9.47 22.78 -3.97
C LYS A 318 -9.74 24.06 -4.79
N ASN A 319 -8.71 24.77 -5.26
CA ASN A 319 -8.92 25.81 -6.27
C ASN A 319 -9.15 25.14 -7.63
N PRO A 320 -10.25 25.42 -8.32
CA PRO A 320 -10.52 24.88 -9.66
C PRO A 320 -9.42 25.20 -10.67
N GLU A 321 -8.73 26.34 -10.52
CA GLU A 321 -7.58 26.71 -11.36
C GLU A 321 -6.31 25.90 -11.07
N SER A 322 -6.15 25.36 -9.86
CA SER A 322 -5.04 24.48 -9.47
C SER A 322 -5.31 22.99 -9.74
N ARG A 323 -6.47 22.65 -10.34
CA ARG A 323 -6.66 21.36 -11.03
C ARG A 323 -5.90 21.28 -12.35
N LYS A 324 -5.35 22.41 -12.85
CA LYS A 324 -4.34 22.37 -13.92
C LYS A 324 -3.24 21.41 -13.48
N SER A 325 -3.05 20.38 -14.29
CA SER A 325 -2.14 19.23 -14.14
C SER A 325 -0.97 19.52 -13.22
N ASN A 326 -0.72 18.65 -12.25
CA ASN A 326 0.63 18.54 -11.70
C ASN A 326 1.60 18.49 -12.87
N PRO A 327 2.47 19.50 -13.08
CA PRO A 327 3.38 19.49 -14.23
C PRO A 327 4.31 18.27 -14.16
N GLU A 328 4.47 17.70 -12.96
CA GLU A 328 5.24 16.50 -12.72
C GLU A 328 4.42 15.21 -12.90
N GLU A 329 3.08 15.24 -12.91
CA GLU A 329 2.26 14.04 -13.17
C GLU A 329 2.30 13.70 -14.65
N PHE A 330 2.70 12.48 -14.95
CA PHE A 330 2.81 11.98 -16.32
C PHE A 330 1.91 10.76 -16.57
N PHE A 331 1.28 10.21 -15.54
CA PHE A 331 0.42 9.03 -15.67
C PHE A 331 -0.72 9.04 -14.66
N ARG A 332 -1.90 8.61 -15.11
CA ARG A 332 -3.13 8.51 -14.31
C ARG A 332 -3.97 7.33 -14.78
N VAL A 333 -4.43 6.52 -13.84
CA VAL A 333 -5.38 5.44 -14.12
C VAL A 333 -6.35 5.24 -12.93
N PRO A 334 -7.66 5.41 -13.13
CA PRO A 334 -8.67 4.92 -12.20
C PRO A 334 -8.63 3.40 -12.14
N PHE A 335 -8.77 2.81 -10.96
CA PHE A 335 -8.71 1.37 -10.76
C PHE A 335 -9.74 0.89 -9.75
N SER A 336 -10.10 -0.39 -9.87
CA SER A 336 -10.83 -1.14 -8.86
C SER A 336 -10.08 -2.42 -8.51
N LEU A 337 -10.20 -2.84 -7.25
CA LEU A 337 -9.62 -4.06 -6.70
C LEU A 337 -10.70 -4.87 -6.01
N GLU A 338 -10.90 -6.10 -6.45
CA GLU A 338 -11.90 -7.01 -5.88
C GLU A 338 -11.28 -8.24 -5.21
N GLY A 339 -11.95 -8.76 -4.18
CA GLY A 339 -11.59 -10.01 -3.51
C GLY A 339 -10.99 -9.79 -2.13
N GLN A 340 -9.77 -10.30 -1.93
CA GLN A 340 -9.02 -10.05 -0.70
C GLN A 340 -8.21 -8.77 -0.85
N LEU A 341 -8.53 -7.77 -0.04
CA LEU A 341 -8.07 -6.40 -0.22
C LEU A 341 -6.63 -6.17 0.28
N ILE A 342 -6.12 -4.95 0.12
CA ILE A 342 -4.85 -4.52 0.72
C ILE A 342 -5.07 -4.29 2.22
N HIS A 343 -4.39 -5.05 3.08
CA HIS A 343 -4.46 -4.85 4.53
C HIS A 343 -3.33 -3.92 5.01
N GLY A 344 -3.70 -2.76 5.55
CA GLY A 344 -2.73 -1.76 6.01
C GLY A 344 -2.23 -1.99 7.42
N ARG A 345 -3.06 -2.56 8.29
CA ARG A 345 -2.70 -2.89 9.67
C ARG A 345 -3.51 -4.07 10.20
N GLN A 346 -3.05 -4.61 11.32
CA GLN A 346 -3.78 -5.61 12.09
C GLN A 346 -4.16 -4.99 13.44
N LYS A 347 -5.46 -4.74 13.66
CA LYS A 347 -6.00 -4.22 14.92
C LYS A 347 -5.86 -5.28 16.00
N PHE A 348 -5.27 -4.96 17.15
CA PHE A 348 -5.28 -5.84 18.32
C PHE A 348 -6.74 -6.11 18.75
N THR A 349 -7.07 -7.33 19.13
CA THR A 349 -8.39 -7.65 19.69
C THR A 349 -8.30 -8.23 21.08
N GLN A 350 -7.56 -9.33 21.24
CA GLN A 350 -7.36 -10.00 22.52
C GLN A 350 -6.18 -10.96 22.45
N TRP A 351 -5.64 -11.30 23.63
CA TRP A 351 -4.75 -12.44 23.81
C TRP A 351 -5.55 -13.74 23.87
N ASN A 352 -5.04 -14.78 23.21
CA ASN A 352 -5.59 -16.13 23.29
C ASN A 352 -4.45 -17.11 23.54
N TRP A 353 -4.65 -18.02 24.49
CA TRP A 353 -3.72 -19.11 24.74
C TRP A 353 -3.84 -20.16 23.65
N ASN A 354 -2.71 -20.58 23.07
CA ASN A 354 -2.67 -21.67 22.10
C ASN A 354 -2.14 -22.95 22.77
N ASP A 355 -3.05 -23.84 23.20
CA ASP A 355 -2.69 -25.08 23.87
C ASP A 355 -1.77 -25.99 23.03
N ARG A 356 -1.81 -25.91 21.69
CA ARG A 356 -0.97 -26.74 20.80
C ARG A 356 0.48 -26.27 20.73
N ARG A 357 0.71 -24.98 20.96
CA ARG A 357 2.03 -24.36 20.92
C ARG A 357 2.53 -23.93 22.30
N ASN A 358 1.70 -24.09 23.33
CA ASN A 358 1.97 -23.68 24.70
C ASN A 358 2.43 -22.21 24.79
N GLU A 359 1.80 -21.33 23.99
CA GLU A 359 2.19 -19.93 23.86
C GLU A 359 0.95 -19.02 23.79
N TRP A 360 1.08 -17.79 24.30
CA TRP A 360 0.09 -16.73 24.08
C TRP A 360 0.20 -16.18 22.67
N GLN A 361 -0.95 -16.03 22.01
CA GLN A 361 -1.04 -15.48 20.66
C GLN A 361 -2.02 -14.31 20.65
N MET A 362 -1.64 -13.20 20.01
CA MET A 362 -2.61 -12.16 19.71
C MET A 362 -3.50 -12.63 18.55
N ARG A 363 -4.82 -12.46 18.70
CA ARG A 363 -5.70 -12.45 17.54
C ARG A 363 -5.86 -11.00 17.13
N GLY A 364 -5.52 -10.70 15.89
CA GLY A 364 -5.74 -9.37 15.36
C GLY A 364 -6.70 -9.39 14.17
N LYS A 365 -7.46 -8.31 14.01
CA LYS A 365 -8.39 -8.12 12.90
C LYS A 365 -7.69 -7.32 11.80
N PRO A 366 -7.46 -7.89 10.59
CA PRO A 366 -6.91 -7.12 9.49
C PRO A 366 -7.89 -6.00 9.10
N GLU A 367 -7.36 -4.83 8.77
CA GLU A 367 -8.13 -3.71 8.26
C GLU A 367 -7.65 -3.37 6.85
N ALA A 368 -8.61 -3.38 5.92
CA ALA A 368 -8.37 -2.99 4.55
C ALA A 368 -8.13 -1.48 4.44
N GLU A 369 -7.20 -1.09 3.58
CA GLU A 369 -6.83 0.30 3.33
C GLU A 369 -6.26 0.45 1.93
N VAL A 370 -6.55 1.57 1.27
CA VAL A 370 -5.93 1.94 -0.01
C VAL A 370 -4.53 2.49 0.25
N ARG A 371 -3.50 1.85 -0.32
CA ARG A 371 -2.10 2.16 0.02
C ARG A 371 -1.26 2.39 -1.25
N PRO A 372 -0.76 3.62 -1.48
CA PRO A 372 0.16 3.91 -2.59
C PRO A 372 1.41 3.00 -2.58
N ILE A 373 1.91 2.66 -1.39
CA ILE A 373 3.05 1.74 -1.24
C ILE A 373 2.79 0.33 -1.80
N ALA A 374 1.53 -0.15 -1.83
CA ALA A 374 1.20 -1.44 -2.41
C ALA A 374 1.41 -1.44 -3.93
N PHE A 375 0.97 -0.36 -4.60
CA PHE A 375 1.17 -0.15 -6.04
C PHE A 375 2.65 0.05 -6.38
N LYS A 376 3.36 0.87 -5.60
CA LYS A 376 4.81 0.99 -5.73
C LYS A 376 5.51 -0.37 -5.64
N SER A 377 5.12 -1.20 -4.67
CA SER A 377 5.75 -2.50 -4.43
C SER A 377 5.49 -3.49 -5.57
N ILE A 378 4.28 -3.54 -6.13
CA ILE A 378 3.99 -4.45 -7.26
C ILE A 378 4.68 -3.99 -8.55
N LEU A 379 4.72 -2.68 -8.82
CA LEU A 379 5.45 -2.13 -9.98
C LEU A 379 6.95 -2.40 -9.86
N ARG A 380 7.51 -2.21 -8.65
CA ARG A 380 8.90 -2.53 -8.34
C ARG A 380 9.21 -4.01 -8.50
N TYR A 381 8.29 -4.89 -8.08
CA TYR A 381 8.40 -6.33 -8.27
C TYR A 381 8.47 -6.70 -9.75
N TRP A 382 7.48 -6.29 -10.54
CA TRP A 382 7.45 -6.60 -11.97
C TRP A 382 8.63 -6.00 -12.72
N PHE A 383 9.04 -4.77 -12.40
CA PHE A 383 10.26 -4.18 -12.95
C PHE A 383 11.48 -5.08 -12.72
N ARG A 384 11.70 -5.50 -11.47
CA ARG A 384 12.82 -6.38 -11.12
C ARG A 384 12.74 -7.71 -11.88
N THR A 385 11.56 -8.32 -11.91
CA THR A 385 11.33 -9.62 -12.56
C THR A 385 11.58 -9.56 -14.07
N PHE A 386 11.14 -8.51 -14.78
CA PHE A 386 11.43 -8.31 -16.20
C PHE A 386 12.89 -8.02 -16.49
N THR A 387 13.53 -7.19 -15.66
CA THR A 387 14.91 -6.73 -15.90
C THR A 387 15.94 -7.79 -15.55
N LEU A 388 15.72 -8.60 -14.51
CA LEU A 388 16.56 -9.76 -14.19
C LEU A 388 16.65 -10.78 -15.33
N GLY A 389 15.61 -10.88 -16.16
CA GLY A 389 15.59 -11.75 -17.33
C GLY A 389 16.58 -11.35 -18.44
N VAL A 390 17.05 -10.10 -18.45
CA VAL A 390 17.82 -9.52 -19.56
C VAL A 390 19.07 -8.74 -19.11
N LEU A 391 19.20 -8.42 -17.83
CA LEU A 391 20.33 -7.68 -17.24
C LEU A 391 21.01 -8.47 -16.12
N GLU A 392 22.27 -8.10 -15.83
CA GLU A 392 22.99 -8.57 -14.65
C GLU A 392 22.37 -8.02 -13.34
N PRO A 393 22.35 -8.79 -12.24
CA PRO A 393 21.75 -8.34 -10.97
C PRO A 393 22.27 -6.99 -10.41
N PRO A 394 23.57 -6.66 -10.46
CA PRO A 394 24.05 -5.35 -10.00
C PRO A 394 23.41 -4.17 -10.74
N LEU A 395 23.20 -4.32 -12.05
CA LEU A 395 22.59 -3.28 -12.87
C LEU A 395 21.10 -3.15 -12.57
N VAL A 396 20.42 -4.28 -12.32
CA VAL A 396 19.02 -4.26 -11.83
C VAL A 396 18.91 -3.53 -10.50
N GLN A 397 19.79 -3.81 -9.54
CA GLN A 397 19.81 -3.14 -8.23
C GLN A 397 20.01 -1.63 -8.35
N GLU A 398 20.94 -1.20 -9.20
CA GLU A 398 21.20 0.21 -9.46
C GLU A 398 19.96 0.94 -9.98
N TRP A 399 19.33 0.39 -11.02
CA TRP A 399 18.18 1.03 -11.67
C TRP A 399 16.89 0.91 -10.84
N GLU A 400 16.70 -0.20 -10.14
CA GLU A 400 15.64 -0.34 -9.15
C GLU A 400 15.78 0.73 -8.05
N GLY A 401 17.01 0.98 -7.58
CA GLY A 401 17.33 2.03 -6.61
C GLY A 401 17.08 3.44 -7.13
N LYS A 402 17.46 3.76 -8.37
CA LYS A 402 17.19 5.07 -9.00
C LYS A 402 15.69 5.31 -9.20
N LEU A 403 14.97 4.33 -9.75
CA LEU A 403 13.57 4.52 -10.15
C LEU A 403 12.59 4.45 -8.97
N PHE A 404 12.82 3.57 -7.99
CA PHE A 404 11.91 3.33 -6.86
C PHE A 404 12.47 3.81 -5.50
N GLY A 405 13.75 4.17 -5.44
CA GLY A 405 14.46 4.52 -4.21
C GLY A 405 15.06 3.31 -3.50
N SER A 406 16.22 3.52 -2.86
CA SER A 406 16.92 2.52 -2.05
C SER A 406 17.51 3.15 -0.79
N ILE A 407 17.72 2.34 0.25
CA ILE A 407 18.37 2.77 1.50
C ILE A 407 19.89 2.60 1.38
N ASN A 408 20.34 1.48 0.79
CA ASN A 408 21.76 1.13 0.63
C ASN A 408 22.04 0.71 -0.82
N PRO A 409 22.80 1.50 -1.60
CA PRO A 409 23.14 2.90 -1.33
C PRO A 409 21.87 3.77 -1.29
N LYS A 410 21.94 4.93 -0.62
CA LYS A 410 20.80 5.83 -0.47
C LYS A 410 20.49 6.50 -1.80
N ASN A 411 19.37 6.13 -2.43
CA ASN A 411 18.88 6.76 -3.66
C ASN A 411 17.49 7.36 -3.44
N TYR A 412 17.32 8.61 -3.88
CA TYR A 412 16.01 9.22 -3.99
C TYR A 412 15.33 8.71 -5.26
N SER A 413 14.19 8.05 -5.10
CA SER A 413 13.31 7.61 -6.18
C SER A 413 13.04 8.72 -7.19
N TRP A 414 13.18 8.44 -8.49
CA TRP A 414 12.76 9.36 -9.56
C TRP A 414 11.24 9.48 -9.67
N ILE A 415 10.51 8.47 -9.19
CA ILE A 415 9.05 8.43 -9.29
C ILE A 415 8.40 8.55 -7.91
N ARG A 416 7.32 9.32 -7.86
CA ARG A 416 6.36 9.39 -6.76
C ARG A 416 5.10 8.61 -7.14
N PHE A 417 4.58 7.87 -6.16
CA PHE A 417 3.40 7.03 -6.30
C PHE A 417 2.33 7.57 -5.36
N GLU A 418 1.20 7.93 -5.93
CA GLU A 418 0.08 8.53 -5.21
C GLU A 418 -1.20 7.79 -5.57
N ILE A 419 -2.15 7.78 -4.64
CA ILE A 419 -3.51 7.35 -4.91
C ILE A 419 -4.43 8.49 -4.49
N LEU A 420 -5.18 9.00 -5.46
CA LEU A 420 -6.24 9.97 -5.22
C LEU A 420 -7.56 9.20 -5.04
N GLU A 421 -8.46 9.76 -4.23
CA GLU A 421 -9.83 9.23 -4.08
C GLU A 421 -9.86 7.74 -3.67
N GLY A 422 -8.86 7.28 -2.93
CA GLY A 422 -8.75 5.89 -2.50
C GLY A 422 -9.76 5.56 -1.41
N GLU A 423 -10.67 4.62 -1.66
CA GLU A 423 -11.68 4.20 -0.69
C GLU A 423 -11.93 2.68 -0.71
N VAL A 424 -12.22 2.11 0.47
CA VAL A 424 -12.77 0.75 0.59
C VAL A 424 -14.29 0.85 0.44
N THR A 425 -14.80 0.66 -0.77
CA THR A 425 -16.21 0.81 -1.12
C THR A 425 -17.05 -0.40 -0.68
N GLN A 426 -16.44 -1.57 -0.55
CA GLN A 426 -17.09 -2.77 0.01
C GLN A 426 -16.16 -3.54 0.94
N LYS A 427 -16.61 -3.77 2.18
CA LYS A 427 -15.82 -4.52 3.17
C LYS A 427 -15.75 -6.00 2.81
N GLU A 428 -14.64 -6.64 3.15
CA GLU A 428 -14.51 -8.09 3.03
C GLU A 428 -15.53 -8.83 3.90
N PRO A 429 -15.97 -10.02 3.47
CA PRO A 429 -16.87 -10.87 4.25
C PRO A 429 -16.40 -11.17 5.66
N LEU A 430 -17.34 -11.29 6.59
CA LEU A 430 -17.02 -11.73 7.94
C LEU A 430 -16.36 -13.14 7.91
N PRO A 431 -15.29 -13.38 8.71
CA PRO A 431 -14.55 -14.64 8.70
C PRO A 431 -15.27 -15.75 9.49
N ASN A 432 -16.59 -15.75 9.49
CA ASN A 432 -17.46 -16.72 10.15
C ASN A 432 -18.67 -17.02 9.26
N GLN A 433 -19.54 -17.92 9.71
CA GLN A 433 -20.69 -18.37 8.93
C GLN A 433 -21.66 -17.24 8.54
N LYS A 434 -21.76 -16.19 9.34
CA LYS A 434 -22.63 -15.03 9.02
C LYS A 434 -22.16 -14.33 7.76
N GLY A 435 -20.86 -14.29 7.51
CA GLY A 435 -20.30 -13.66 6.32
C GLY A 435 -20.34 -14.50 5.05
N LYS A 436 -20.89 -15.72 5.09
CA LYS A 436 -20.89 -16.62 3.94
C LYS A 436 -21.59 -16.02 2.72
N ASN A 437 -22.64 -15.23 2.95
CA ASN A 437 -23.42 -14.60 1.90
C ASN A 437 -22.99 -13.16 1.61
N ASP A 438 -22.06 -12.59 2.39
CA ASP A 438 -21.51 -11.27 2.13
C ASP A 438 -20.84 -11.24 0.73
N PRO A 439 -20.89 -10.10 0.03
CA PRO A 439 -20.16 -9.92 -1.21
C PRO A 439 -18.65 -9.80 -0.94
N CYS A 440 -17.81 -9.99 -1.96
CA CYS A 440 -16.35 -9.89 -1.80
C CYS A 440 -15.90 -8.47 -1.47
N GLY A 441 -14.66 -8.26 -0.99
CA GLY A 441 -14.19 -6.90 -0.74
C GLY A 441 -14.00 -6.13 -2.06
N VAL A 442 -14.24 -4.82 -2.04
CA VAL A 442 -13.98 -3.90 -3.17
C VAL A 442 -13.29 -2.64 -2.65
N LEU A 443 -12.31 -2.18 -3.42
CA LEU A 443 -11.53 -0.97 -3.16
C LEU A 443 -11.25 -0.25 -4.46
N ASP A 444 -11.49 1.06 -4.47
CA ASP A 444 -11.36 1.91 -5.64
C ASP A 444 -10.35 3.02 -5.40
N GLY A 445 -9.83 3.61 -6.47
CA GLY A 445 -8.98 4.79 -6.39
C GLY A 445 -8.40 5.20 -7.74
N ILE A 446 -7.60 6.25 -7.76
CA ILE A 446 -6.90 6.74 -8.96
C ILE A 446 -5.41 6.70 -8.68
N LEU A 447 -4.70 5.77 -9.33
CA LEU A 447 -3.25 5.72 -9.29
C LEU A 447 -2.68 6.86 -10.15
N THR A 448 -1.84 7.69 -9.54
CA THR A 448 -1.08 8.73 -10.24
C THR A 448 0.41 8.50 -10.06
N LEU A 449 1.16 8.69 -11.14
CA LEU A 449 2.63 8.67 -11.13
C LEU A 449 3.13 10.06 -11.51
N SER A 450 4.07 10.56 -10.71
CA SER A 450 4.71 11.83 -10.98
C SER A 450 6.22 11.78 -10.81
N TYR A 451 6.92 12.68 -11.48
CA TYR A 451 8.34 12.85 -11.26
C TYR A 451 8.60 13.42 -9.86
N SER A 452 9.68 12.94 -9.25
CA SER A 452 10.25 13.55 -8.06
C SER A 452 11.31 14.59 -8.47
N PRO A 453 11.73 15.47 -7.55
CA PRO A 453 12.84 16.39 -7.80
C PRO A 453 14.18 15.71 -8.13
N ALA A 454 14.31 14.39 -7.92
CA ALA A 454 15.51 13.63 -8.26
C ALA A 454 15.50 13.10 -9.71
N ALA A 455 14.37 13.18 -10.42
CA ALA A 455 14.24 12.72 -11.79
C ALA A 455 14.98 13.66 -12.77
N PRO A 456 15.94 13.16 -13.56
CA PRO A 456 16.63 13.98 -14.56
C PRO A 456 15.66 14.44 -15.65
N GLU A 457 15.61 15.75 -15.92
CA GLU A 457 14.70 16.35 -16.91
C GLU A 457 14.84 15.71 -18.29
N ARG A 458 16.07 15.55 -18.78
CA ARG A 458 16.38 14.90 -20.06
C ARG A 458 15.90 13.45 -20.21
N LYS A 459 15.51 12.79 -19.11
CA LYS A 459 15.05 11.39 -19.10
C LYS A 459 13.55 11.26 -18.81
N ARG A 460 12.83 12.37 -18.60
CA ARG A 460 11.42 12.36 -18.18
C ARG A 460 10.54 11.57 -19.17
N ASP A 461 10.56 11.90 -20.45
CA ASP A 461 9.68 11.27 -21.45
C ASP A 461 9.91 9.76 -21.62
N ARG A 462 11.17 9.33 -21.57
CA ARG A 462 11.53 7.90 -21.63
C ARG A 462 11.11 7.18 -20.35
N THR A 463 11.25 7.85 -19.20
CA THR A 463 10.82 7.31 -17.91
C THR A 463 9.29 7.21 -17.82
N SER A 464 8.51 8.16 -18.36
CA SER A 464 7.05 8.03 -18.40
C SER A 464 6.61 6.88 -19.30
N THR A 465 7.23 6.71 -20.47
CA THR A 465 6.98 5.57 -21.37
C THR A 465 7.29 4.23 -20.71
N LEU A 466 8.42 4.14 -19.99
CA LEU A 466 8.81 2.96 -19.22
C LEU A 466 7.74 2.61 -18.17
N PHE A 467 7.31 3.59 -17.39
CA PHE A 467 6.33 3.38 -16.32
C PHE A 467 4.91 3.14 -16.85
N ALA A 468 4.51 3.76 -17.95
CA ALA A 468 3.21 3.51 -18.58
C ALA A 468 3.08 2.03 -18.99
N ASN A 469 4.07 1.49 -19.71
CA ASN A 469 4.08 0.08 -20.11
C ASN A 469 4.23 -0.86 -18.91
N LEU A 470 5.08 -0.53 -17.93
CA LEU A 470 5.21 -1.31 -16.70
C LEU A 470 3.88 -1.37 -15.92
N THR A 471 3.18 -0.24 -15.81
CA THR A 471 1.87 -0.19 -15.13
C THR A 471 0.81 -0.96 -15.90
N TRP A 472 0.78 -0.84 -17.22
CA TRP A 472 -0.09 -1.67 -18.04
C TRP A 472 0.17 -3.16 -17.79
N MET A 473 1.43 -3.62 -17.87
CA MET A 473 1.76 -5.03 -17.63
C MET A 473 1.41 -5.50 -16.21
N ALA A 474 1.66 -4.66 -15.19
CA ALA A 474 1.34 -5.01 -13.79
C ALA A 474 -0.16 -5.20 -13.56
N PHE A 475 -1.03 -4.46 -14.25
CA PHE A 475 -2.48 -4.65 -14.20
C PHE A 475 -2.91 -5.96 -14.87
N HIS A 476 -2.13 -6.47 -15.84
CA HIS A 476 -2.51 -7.65 -16.62
C HIS A 476 -1.80 -8.95 -16.21
N LEU A 477 -0.83 -8.91 -15.28
CA LEU A 477 -0.07 -10.08 -14.81
C LEU A 477 -0.41 -10.55 -13.39
N GLY A 478 -1.31 -9.85 -12.71
CA GLY A 478 -1.69 -10.13 -11.32
C GLY A 478 -1.24 -9.01 -10.37
N GLY A 479 -2.07 -8.79 -9.35
CA GLY A 479 -2.30 -7.43 -8.84
C GLY A 479 -1.68 -7.06 -7.49
N VAL A 480 -2.44 -6.27 -6.76
CA VAL A 480 -2.22 -5.84 -5.38
C VAL A 480 -3.19 -6.58 -4.44
N GLY A 481 -3.05 -6.43 -3.12
CA GLY A 481 -3.94 -7.10 -2.16
C GLY A 481 -3.45 -8.47 -1.71
N GLN A 482 -4.22 -9.11 -0.81
CA GLN A 482 -3.81 -10.39 -0.24
C GLN A 482 -4.03 -11.53 -1.24
N GLY A 483 -2.97 -12.29 -1.54
CA GLY A 483 -3.07 -13.39 -2.51
C GLY A 483 -3.10 -12.92 -3.96
N SER A 484 -2.49 -11.76 -4.25
CA SER A 484 -2.42 -11.14 -5.58
C SER A 484 -1.86 -12.00 -6.71
N ARG A 485 -1.25 -13.16 -6.40
CA ARG A 485 -0.83 -14.16 -7.39
C ARG A 485 -2.01 -14.91 -8.03
N ARG A 486 -3.24 -14.69 -7.55
CA ARG A 486 -4.45 -15.40 -7.96
C ARG A 486 -5.58 -14.40 -8.18
N PRO A 487 -6.44 -14.59 -9.20
CA PRO A 487 -7.65 -13.80 -9.33
C PRO A 487 -8.59 -14.05 -8.15
N CYS A 488 -9.49 -13.11 -7.89
CA CYS A 488 -10.59 -13.29 -6.94
C CYS A 488 -11.47 -14.46 -7.37
N TYR A 489 -11.75 -15.39 -6.46
CA TYR A 489 -12.64 -16.51 -6.72
C TYR A 489 -13.45 -16.91 -5.47
N SER A 490 -14.66 -17.44 -5.69
CA SER A 490 -15.57 -17.85 -4.63
C SER A 490 -15.15 -19.18 -4.00
N ARG A 491 -15.38 -19.29 -2.70
CA ARG A 491 -15.24 -20.52 -1.91
C ARG A 491 -16.46 -20.78 -1.04
N LYS A 492 -17.60 -20.18 -1.40
CA LYS A 492 -18.87 -20.32 -0.66
C LYS A 492 -19.39 -21.76 -0.65
N THR A 493 -18.90 -22.64 -1.52
CA THR A 493 -19.19 -24.07 -1.47
C THR A 493 -18.59 -24.79 -0.26
N ARG A 494 -17.61 -24.20 0.44
CA ARG A 494 -16.99 -24.80 1.64
C ARG A 494 -17.80 -24.54 2.91
N SER A 495 -17.52 -25.31 3.95
CA SER A 495 -18.11 -25.17 5.29
C SER A 495 -17.43 -24.11 6.17
N ARG A 496 -16.33 -23.50 5.70
CA ARG A 496 -15.55 -22.53 6.47
C ARG A 496 -14.91 -21.45 5.60
N ALA A 497 -14.80 -20.27 6.20
CA ALA A 497 -14.07 -19.11 5.69
C ALA A 497 -12.57 -19.41 5.40
N PRO A 498 -11.88 -18.59 4.58
CA PRO A 498 -12.41 -17.40 3.89
C PRO A 498 -13.32 -17.77 2.71
N TRP A 499 -14.35 -16.95 2.50
CA TRP A 499 -15.41 -17.15 1.51
C TRP A 499 -15.00 -16.74 0.10
N TYR A 500 -13.98 -15.89 -0.02
CA TYR A 500 -13.29 -15.54 -1.26
C TYR A 500 -11.78 -15.67 -1.04
N ARG A 501 -11.03 -15.85 -2.13
CA ARG A 501 -9.57 -15.93 -2.14
C ARG A 501 -9.04 -15.23 -3.39
N GLY A 502 -7.79 -14.76 -3.30
CA GLY A 502 -7.17 -14.02 -4.40
C GLY A 502 -7.66 -12.59 -4.49
N SER A 503 -7.12 -11.86 -5.45
CA SER A 503 -7.41 -10.45 -5.69
C SER A 503 -7.34 -10.15 -7.18
N SER A 504 -8.33 -9.45 -7.71
CA SER A 504 -8.37 -9.05 -9.13
C SER A 504 -8.29 -7.53 -9.22
N LEU A 505 -7.31 -7.02 -9.97
CA LEU A 505 -7.06 -5.60 -10.17
C LEU A 505 -7.48 -5.21 -11.59
N PHE A 506 -8.27 -4.15 -11.72
CA PHE A 506 -8.84 -3.68 -12.98
C PHE A 506 -8.51 -2.22 -13.20
N ALA A 507 -8.24 -1.85 -14.45
CA ALA A 507 -8.17 -0.45 -14.87
C ALA A 507 -9.55 0.02 -15.31
N GLU A 508 -10.10 1.02 -14.63
CA GLU A 508 -11.37 1.65 -14.98
C GLU A 508 -11.13 2.82 -15.95
N SER A 509 -10.67 2.51 -17.16
CA SER A 509 -10.33 3.53 -18.16
C SER A 509 -10.87 3.19 -19.54
N LYS A 510 -11.54 4.16 -20.16
CA LYS A 510 -12.03 4.08 -21.55
C LYS A 510 -10.95 4.47 -22.59
N GLN A 511 -9.75 4.84 -22.14
CA GLN A 511 -8.68 5.23 -23.06
C GLN A 511 -8.23 4.03 -23.89
N ALA A 512 -7.96 4.25 -25.18
CA ALA A 512 -7.50 3.20 -26.10
C ALA A 512 -6.27 2.43 -25.60
N PHE A 513 -5.42 3.07 -24.78
CA PHE A 513 -4.27 2.43 -24.14
C PHE A 513 -4.65 1.19 -23.29
N TRP A 514 -5.83 1.21 -22.67
CA TRP A 514 -6.33 0.16 -21.76
C TRP A 514 -7.29 -0.82 -22.43
N ARG A 515 -7.65 -0.59 -23.70
CA ARG A 515 -8.57 -1.48 -24.42
C ARG A 515 -7.90 -2.82 -24.65
N LEU A 516 -8.58 -3.87 -24.23
CA LEU A 516 -8.18 -5.25 -24.48
C LEU A 516 -8.82 -5.77 -25.77
N PRO A 517 -8.12 -6.64 -26.53
CA PRO A 517 -8.69 -7.38 -27.63
C PRO A 517 -9.54 -8.56 -27.11
N ASP A 518 -10.29 -9.20 -28.01
CA ASP A 518 -11.25 -10.24 -27.62
C ASP A 518 -10.64 -11.66 -27.67
N THR A 519 -9.46 -11.81 -28.30
CA THR A 519 -8.83 -13.13 -28.53
C THR A 519 -7.46 -13.27 -27.87
N PRO A 520 -7.07 -14.49 -27.42
CA PRO A 520 -5.73 -14.75 -26.90
C PRO A 520 -4.59 -14.35 -27.86
N GLN A 521 -4.77 -14.55 -29.17
CA GLN A 521 -3.73 -14.24 -30.16
C GLN A 521 -3.51 -12.73 -30.32
N GLU A 522 -4.58 -11.95 -30.41
CA GLU A 522 -4.47 -10.49 -30.47
C GLU A 522 -3.93 -9.92 -29.15
N PHE A 523 -4.30 -10.50 -28.02
CA PHE A 523 -3.75 -10.11 -26.73
C PHE A 523 -2.26 -10.39 -26.64
N GLU A 524 -1.81 -11.55 -27.12
CA GLU A 524 -0.38 -11.89 -27.18
C GLU A 524 0.41 -10.86 -27.98
N GLN A 525 -0.07 -10.49 -29.17
CA GLN A 525 0.56 -9.45 -30.00
C GLN A 525 0.62 -8.09 -29.29
N LEU A 526 -0.49 -7.68 -28.67
CA LEU A 526 -0.55 -6.43 -27.89
C LEU A 526 0.44 -6.47 -26.72
N PHE A 527 0.47 -7.56 -25.96
CA PHE A 527 1.35 -7.71 -24.81
C PHE A 527 2.82 -7.68 -25.25
N ARG A 528 3.20 -8.43 -26.30
CA ARG A 528 4.57 -8.41 -26.83
C ARG A 528 4.98 -7.02 -27.28
N ARG A 529 4.09 -6.26 -27.91
CA ARG A 529 4.33 -4.85 -28.25
C ARG A 529 4.61 -4.01 -27.00
N ARG A 530 3.77 -4.09 -25.98
CA ARG A 530 3.95 -3.36 -24.70
C ARG A 530 5.26 -3.75 -24.00
N LEU A 531 5.62 -5.03 -24.05
CA LEU A 531 6.87 -5.55 -23.48
C LEU A 531 8.11 -5.04 -24.26
N LEU A 532 8.05 -5.02 -25.58
CA LEU A 532 9.10 -4.44 -26.42
C LEU A 532 9.24 -2.92 -26.17
N ASP A 533 8.13 -2.19 -26.08
CA ASP A 533 8.12 -0.75 -25.75
C ASP A 533 8.72 -0.49 -24.36
N PHE A 534 8.45 -1.36 -23.37
CA PHE A 534 9.09 -1.32 -22.06
C PHE A 534 10.62 -1.48 -22.15
N TYR A 535 11.11 -2.48 -22.89
CA TYR A 535 12.55 -2.72 -23.01
C TYR A 535 13.28 -1.65 -23.85
N ALA A 536 12.61 -1.08 -24.85
CA ALA A 536 13.12 0.06 -25.60
C ALA A 536 13.26 1.29 -24.70
N ALA A 537 12.20 1.64 -23.95
CA ALA A 537 12.25 2.74 -23.00
C ALA A 537 13.29 2.51 -21.89
N LEU A 538 13.45 1.26 -21.43
CA LEU A 538 14.49 0.89 -20.48
C LEU A 538 15.89 1.13 -21.06
N SER A 539 16.15 0.67 -22.29
CA SER A 539 17.42 0.90 -22.98
C SER A 539 17.76 2.38 -23.08
N ASP A 540 16.76 3.20 -23.42
CA ASP A 540 16.91 4.65 -23.57
C ASP A 540 17.11 5.38 -22.24
N VAL A 541 16.46 4.93 -21.16
CA VAL A 541 16.66 5.46 -19.82
C VAL A 541 18.06 5.09 -19.32
N MET A 542 18.51 3.87 -19.60
CA MET A 542 19.81 3.36 -19.19
C MET A 542 20.97 3.89 -20.04
N GLU A 543 20.68 4.36 -21.25
CA GLU A 543 21.69 4.65 -22.29
C GLU A 543 22.55 3.42 -22.59
N GLN A 544 21.92 2.23 -22.54
CA GLN A 544 22.56 0.93 -22.75
C GLN A 544 21.61 0.02 -23.54
N ARG A 545 22.18 -0.83 -24.41
CA ARG A 545 21.37 -1.75 -25.22
C ARG A 545 20.81 -2.89 -24.36
N VAL A 546 19.49 -3.04 -24.34
CA VAL A 546 18.81 -4.20 -23.76
C VAL A 546 18.24 -5.06 -24.88
N ASN A 547 18.58 -6.35 -24.92
CA ASN A 547 18.06 -7.29 -25.92
C ASN A 547 17.16 -8.35 -25.27
N PRO A 548 15.83 -8.21 -25.35
CA PRO A 548 14.92 -9.17 -24.74
C PRO A 548 14.73 -10.46 -25.54
N ARG A 549 15.27 -10.55 -26.77
CA ARG A 549 15.19 -11.77 -27.59
C ARG A 549 16.23 -12.84 -27.21
N THR A 550 17.21 -12.48 -26.38
CA THR A 550 18.24 -13.38 -25.86
C THR A 550 18.17 -13.38 -24.34
N PRO A 551 17.13 -14.00 -23.76
CA PRO A 551 16.95 -13.97 -22.31
C PRO A 551 18.05 -14.76 -21.61
N ARG A 552 18.42 -14.27 -20.44
CA ARG A 552 19.42 -14.89 -19.57
C ARG A 552 18.82 -16.14 -18.92
N SER A 553 19.67 -17.05 -18.46
CA SER A 553 19.30 -18.05 -17.47
C SER A 553 19.99 -17.68 -16.17
N ILE A 554 19.23 -17.27 -15.15
CA ILE A 554 19.81 -16.68 -13.94
C ILE A 554 20.43 -17.75 -13.06
N ASP A 555 19.65 -18.78 -12.75
CA ASP A 555 20.01 -19.88 -11.88
C ASP A 555 19.58 -21.20 -12.52
N PRO A 556 20.25 -22.32 -12.19
CA PRO A 556 19.72 -23.64 -12.48
C PRO A 556 18.33 -23.82 -11.87
N VAL A 557 17.40 -24.36 -12.65
CA VAL A 557 16.04 -24.64 -12.20
C VAL A 557 15.94 -26.09 -11.77
N TYR A 558 15.35 -26.32 -10.59
CA TYR A 558 15.04 -27.64 -10.03
C TYR A 558 13.58 -27.67 -9.58
N ARG A 559 13.07 -28.85 -9.24
CA ARG A 559 11.69 -29.02 -8.77
C ARG A 559 11.30 -27.98 -7.71
N ASP A 560 12.13 -27.82 -6.70
CA ASP A 560 11.89 -27.00 -5.51
C ASP A 560 12.58 -25.63 -5.55
N ARG A 561 13.36 -25.33 -6.60
CA ARG A 561 14.16 -24.09 -6.73
C ARG A 561 13.97 -23.41 -8.09
N TRP A 562 13.72 -22.11 -8.06
CA TRP A 562 13.62 -21.25 -9.25
C TRP A 562 13.88 -19.79 -8.89
N ALA A 563 14.21 -18.99 -9.91
CA ALA A 563 14.25 -17.54 -9.81
C ALA A 563 12.89 -16.93 -10.20
N GLU A 564 12.45 -15.87 -9.50
CA GLU A 564 11.29 -15.07 -9.90
C GLU A 564 11.68 -14.00 -10.92
N ALA A 565 12.10 -14.46 -12.10
CA ALA A 565 12.53 -13.63 -13.22
C ALA A 565 11.88 -14.09 -14.53
N ILE A 566 11.64 -13.13 -15.43
CA ILE A 566 11.17 -13.39 -16.80
C ILE A 566 12.39 -13.76 -17.66
N ASP A 567 13.01 -14.88 -17.32
CA ASP A 567 14.26 -15.36 -17.90
C ASP A 567 13.99 -16.49 -18.92
N ALA A 568 15.04 -17.16 -19.42
CA ALA A 568 14.91 -18.27 -20.38
C ALA A 568 14.06 -19.44 -19.86
N ASN A 569 13.94 -19.57 -18.53
CA ASN A 569 13.19 -20.62 -17.86
C ASN A 569 11.76 -20.19 -17.48
N CYS A 570 11.36 -18.95 -17.74
CA CYS A 570 10.00 -18.49 -17.52
C CYS A 570 9.12 -18.71 -18.75
N ARG A 571 7.81 -18.89 -18.56
CA ARG A 571 6.82 -18.78 -19.62
C ARG A 571 5.73 -17.81 -19.20
N LEU A 572 5.37 -16.91 -20.11
CA LEU A 572 4.18 -16.07 -20.00
C LEU A 572 3.27 -16.50 -21.13
N VAL A 573 2.04 -16.85 -20.79
CA VAL A 573 1.08 -17.37 -21.74
C VAL A 573 -0.26 -16.69 -21.51
N VAL A 574 -1.05 -16.60 -22.55
CA VAL A 574 -2.46 -16.23 -22.48
C VAL A 574 -3.28 -17.43 -22.91
N CYS A 575 -4.33 -17.75 -22.14
CA CYS A 575 -5.21 -18.85 -22.44
C CYS A 575 -6.67 -18.54 -22.13
N SER A 576 -7.57 -19.18 -22.86
CA SER A 576 -9.01 -19.17 -22.60
C SER A 576 -9.53 -20.58 -22.34
N GLY A 577 -10.64 -20.68 -21.62
CA GLY A 577 -11.33 -21.93 -21.35
C GLY A 577 -12.43 -21.77 -20.30
N ASP A 578 -13.15 -22.85 -20.05
CA ASP A 578 -14.30 -22.83 -19.15
C ASP A 578 -13.93 -22.70 -17.66
N GLU A 579 -14.69 -21.86 -16.95
CA GLU A 579 -14.69 -21.78 -15.50
C GLU A 579 -15.12 -23.12 -14.87
N LYS A 580 -14.42 -23.58 -13.82
CA LYS A 580 -14.80 -24.78 -13.06
C LYS A 580 -14.73 -24.55 -11.56
N PHE A 581 -15.80 -24.93 -10.86
CA PHE A 581 -15.91 -24.83 -9.39
C PHE A 581 -15.71 -23.41 -8.86
N ASP A 582 -16.34 -22.43 -9.51
CA ASP A 582 -16.22 -21.00 -9.22
C ASP A 582 -14.79 -20.47 -9.36
N LYS A 583 -13.96 -21.08 -10.23
CA LYS A 583 -12.57 -20.68 -10.48
C LYS A 583 -12.35 -20.48 -11.97
N PRO A 584 -11.68 -19.39 -12.37
CA PRO A 584 -11.23 -19.18 -13.74
C PRO A 584 -10.42 -20.37 -14.26
N PHE A 585 -10.52 -20.67 -15.56
CA PHE A 585 -9.99 -21.87 -16.19
C PHE A 585 -8.57 -22.26 -15.76
N ALA A 586 -7.57 -21.39 -15.93
CA ALA A 586 -6.18 -21.64 -15.56
C ALA A 586 -6.02 -21.94 -14.06
N LEU A 587 -6.77 -21.25 -13.20
CA LEU A 587 -6.77 -21.49 -11.76
C LEU A 587 -7.46 -22.81 -11.40
N SER A 588 -8.45 -23.23 -12.19
CA SER A 588 -9.12 -24.51 -12.02
C SER A 588 -8.17 -25.67 -12.36
N VAL A 589 -7.42 -25.56 -13.46
CA VAL A 589 -6.38 -26.52 -13.87
C VAL A 589 -5.27 -26.60 -12.83
N LEU A 590 -4.79 -25.45 -12.35
CA LEU A 590 -3.73 -25.38 -11.33
C LEU A 590 -4.12 -26.09 -10.02
N HIS A 591 -5.40 -26.12 -9.70
CA HIS A 591 -5.93 -26.74 -8.49
C HIS A 591 -6.53 -28.14 -8.73
N ASP A 592 -6.33 -28.70 -9.92
CA ASP A 592 -6.87 -30.00 -10.29
C ASP A 592 -6.18 -31.13 -9.50
N ARG A 593 -6.84 -32.29 -9.42
CA ARG A 593 -6.40 -33.40 -8.58
C ARG A 593 -5.04 -33.97 -9.01
N GLU A 594 -4.72 -33.92 -10.29
CA GLU A 594 -3.44 -34.43 -10.84
C GLU A 594 -2.21 -33.68 -10.32
N PHE A 595 -2.37 -32.42 -9.89
CA PHE A 595 -1.30 -31.58 -9.36
C PHE A 595 -1.23 -31.57 -7.83
N LYS A 596 -2.00 -32.44 -7.16
CA LYS A 596 -1.93 -32.60 -5.71
C LYS A 596 -0.92 -33.66 -5.33
N VAL A 597 -0.26 -33.42 -4.20
CA VAL A 597 0.71 -34.34 -3.59
C VAL A 597 0.16 -34.86 -2.26
N GLN A 598 0.69 -35.96 -1.76
CA GLN A 598 0.32 -36.45 -0.43
C GLN A 598 1.05 -35.64 0.66
N ASP A 599 0.30 -35.12 1.62
CA ASP A 599 0.84 -34.50 2.83
C ASP A 599 1.51 -35.54 3.74
N ARG A 600 2.18 -35.09 4.80
CA ARG A 600 2.83 -35.98 5.80
C ARG A 600 1.87 -36.95 6.50
N ARG A 601 0.56 -36.79 6.31
CA ARG A 601 -0.51 -37.63 6.88
C ARG A 601 -1.19 -38.48 5.80
N GLY A 602 -0.62 -38.56 4.59
CA GLY A 602 -1.14 -39.33 3.47
C GLY A 602 -2.37 -38.74 2.79
N ARG A 603 -2.73 -37.47 3.06
CA ARG A 603 -3.90 -36.81 2.46
C ARG A 603 -3.48 -35.97 1.27
N GLU A 604 -4.30 -35.93 0.21
CA GLU A 604 -4.06 -35.04 -0.92
C GLU A 604 -4.08 -33.56 -0.48
N ASP A 605 -3.01 -32.85 -0.79
CA ASP A 605 -2.84 -31.41 -0.57
C ASP A 605 -2.19 -30.76 -1.79
N TYR A 606 -2.18 -29.43 -1.86
CA TYR A 606 -1.56 -28.71 -2.97
C TYR A 606 -0.04 -28.87 -2.96
N ASP A 607 0.58 -29.04 -4.14
CA ASP A 607 2.03 -29.02 -4.26
C ASP A 607 2.59 -27.62 -3.95
N GLY A 608 3.46 -27.52 -2.95
CA GLY A 608 4.12 -26.26 -2.57
C GLY A 608 5.04 -25.70 -3.66
N ASP A 609 5.56 -26.57 -4.54
CA ASP A 609 6.41 -26.21 -5.69
C ASP A 609 5.60 -25.67 -6.87
N LEU A 610 4.26 -25.69 -6.78
CA LEU A 610 3.37 -25.20 -7.82
C LEU A 610 2.40 -24.12 -7.29
N CYS A 611 1.77 -24.38 -6.15
CA CYS A 611 0.79 -23.50 -5.51
C CYS A 611 1.37 -22.59 -4.41
N GLY A 612 2.66 -22.74 -4.09
CA GLY A 612 3.27 -22.11 -2.93
C GLY A 612 2.83 -22.76 -1.61
N GLN A 613 3.53 -22.45 -0.53
CA GLN A 613 3.27 -23.06 0.77
C GLN A 613 3.55 -22.09 1.92
N VAL A 614 2.76 -22.22 2.98
CA VAL A 614 3.00 -21.54 4.27
C VAL A 614 3.11 -22.62 5.34
N LEU A 615 4.32 -22.87 5.83
CA LEU A 615 4.60 -23.84 6.89
C LEU A 615 5.24 -23.12 8.09
N GLY A 616 4.44 -22.85 9.12
CA GLY A 616 4.96 -22.19 10.31
C GLY A 616 5.48 -20.78 10.02
N ARG A 617 6.80 -20.61 10.07
CA ARG A 617 7.49 -19.34 9.77
C ARG A 617 8.00 -19.27 8.33
N ASP A 618 8.08 -20.41 7.63
CA ASP A 618 8.59 -20.48 6.27
C ASP A 618 7.46 -20.25 5.27
N VAL A 619 7.69 -19.33 4.34
CA VAL A 619 6.75 -18.99 3.28
C VAL A 619 7.44 -19.20 1.94
N LYS A 620 6.95 -20.18 1.18
CA LYS A 620 7.34 -20.43 -0.19
C LYS A 620 6.32 -19.78 -1.13
N PRO A 621 6.68 -18.72 -1.87
CA PRO A 621 5.75 -18.12 -2.82
C PRO A 621 5.41 -19.11 -3.94
N SER A 622 4.25 -18.96 -4.59
CA SER A 622 3.89 -19.79 -5.74
C SER A 622 4.63 -19.35 -6.99
N PRO A 623 5.28 -20.23 -7.77
CA PRO A 623 5.91 -19.86 -9.03
C PRO A 623 4.93 -19.46 -10.14
N VAL A 624 3.64 -19.71 -9.94
CA VAL A 624 2.59 -19.40 -10.90
C VAL A 624 1.90 -18.11 -10.49
N TRP A 625 1.66 -17.20 -11.42
CA TRP A 625 0.72 -16.10 -11.29
C TRP A 625 -0.40 -16.30 -12.30
N VAL A 626 -1.63 -15.95 -11.91
CA VAL A 626 -2.79 -15.98 -12.80
C VAL A 626 -3.49 -14.63 -12.67
N ALA A 627 -3.72 -13.97 -13.79
CA ALA A 627 -4.60 -12.82 -13.94
C ALA A 627 -5.79 -13.23 -14.81
N ASP A 628 -6.96 -12.73 -14.48
CA ASP A 628 -8.21 -13.06 -15.14
C ASP A 628 -8.83 -11.80 -15.74
N HIS A 629 -9.06 -11.81 -17.06
CA HIS A 629 -9.58 -10.69 -17.85
C HIS A 629 -10.89 -11.07 -18.54
N GLU A 630 -11.68 -11.93 -17.88
CA GLU A 630 -12.97 -12.46 -18.34
C GLU A 630 -12.84 -13.42 -19.53
N ASP A 631 -12.52 -12.90 -20.73
CA ASP A 631 -12.47 -13.70 -21.96
C ASP A 631 -11.24 -14.63 -22.02
N TYR A 632 -10.17 -14.24 -21.34
CA TYR A 632 -8.95 -15.02 -21.24
C TYR A 632 -8.17 -14.65 -19.98
N GLN A 633 -7.11 -15.42 -19.75
CA GLN A 633 -6.28 -15.34 -18.57
C GLN A 633 -4.82 -15.26 -18.95
N VAL A 634 -4.06 -14.44 -18.23
CA VAL A 634 -2.61 -14.36 -18.38
C VAL A 634 -1.96 -15.15 -17.26
N VAL A 635 -1.07 -16.06 -17.62
CA VAL A 635 -0.41 -16.97 -16.69
C VAL A 635 1.10 -16.80 -16.81
N THR A 636 1.73 -16.41 -15.71
CA THR A 636 3.21 -16.38 -15.58
C THR A 636 3.64 -17.61 -14.82
N VAL A 637 4.60 -18.37 -15.35
CA VAL A 637 5.17 -19.56 -14.71
C VAL A 637 6.68 -19.43 -14.65
N PHE A 638 7.22 -19.21 -13.45
CA PHE A 638 8.67 -19.15 -13.20
C PHE A 638 9.27 -20.55 -13.10
N GLY A 639 10.41 -20.82 -13.73
CA GLY A 639 11.01 -22.17 -13.74
C GLY A 639 10.17 -23.19 -14.50
N ALA A 640 9.45 -22.74 -15.52
CA ALA A 640 8.57 -23.50 -16.40
C ALA A 640 9.24 -24.66 -17.15
N THR A 641 10.58 -24.72 -17.18
CA THR A 641 11.35 -25.77 -17.84
C THR A 641 11.48 -27.06 -17.02
N GLN A 642 10.99 -27.07 -15.77
CA GLN A 642 11.08 -28.22 -14.87
C GLN A 642 9.75 -28.56 -14.19
N ASN A 643 9.54 -29.85 -13.93
CA ASN A 643 8.36 -30.34 -13.21
C ASN A 643 8.37 -29.81 -11.76
N PRO A 644 7.19 -29.55 -11.16
CA PRO A 644 5.83 -29.81 -11.69
C PRO A 644 5.31 -28.74 -12.68
N ARG A 645 6.06 -27.68 -12.93
CA ARG A 645 5.57 -26.49 -13.66
C ARG A 645 5.48 -26.69 -15.16
N SER A 646 6.43 -27.41 -15.76
CA SER A 646 6.34 -27.82 -17.17
C SER A 646 5.11 -28.68 -17.44
N GLU A 647 4.78 -29.59 -16.51
CA GLU A 647 3.59 -30.43 -16.60
C GLU A 647 2.30 -29.62 -16.53
N TYR A 648 2.21 -28.68 -15.57
CA TYR A 648 1.11 -27.74 -15.48
C TYR A 648 0.88 -26.96 -16.78
N LEU A 649 1.94 -26.40 -17.38
CA LEU A 649 1.83 -25.68 -18.65
C LEU A 649 1.38 -26.57 -19.81
N ASN A 650 1.88 -27.81 -19.87
CA ASN A 650 1.47 -28.76 -20.89
C ASN A 650 -0.02 -29.11 -20.78
N VAL A 651 -0.52 -29.33 -19.57
CA VAL A 651 -1.95 -29.60 -19.33
C VAL A 651 -2.79 -28.37 -19.63
N LEU A 652 -2.33 -27.18 -19.22
CA LEU A 652 -3.00 -25.92 -19.50
C LEU A 652 -3.19 -25.72 -21.02
N ARG A 653 -2.14 -25.92 -21.82
CA ARG A 653 -2.18 -25.82 -23.29
C ARG A 653 -3.09 -26.87 -23.93
N LYS A 654 -3.08 -28.10 -23.42
CA LYS A 654 -3.90 -29.20 -23.99
C LYS A 654 -5.40 -29.02 -23.74
N ARG A 655 -5.77 -28.35 -22.64
CA ARG A 655 -7.17 -28.20 -22.19
C ARG A 655 -7.78 -26.84 -22.51
N SER A 656 -7.01 -25.90 -23.04
CA SER A 656 -7.46 -24.56 -23.37
C SER A 656 -8.16 -24.51 -24.73
N ASP A 657 -9.17 -23.66 -24.85
CA ASP A 657 -9.83 -23.38 -26.14
C ASP A 657 -8.99 -22.46 -27.03
N GLY A 658 -8.23 -21.55 -26.40
CA GLY A 658 -7.24 -20.71 -27.03
C GLY A 658 -5.98 -20.63 -26.18
N PHE A 659 -4.82 -20.64 -26.84
CA PHE A 659 -3.52 -20.56 -26.18
C PHE A 659 -2.53 -19.80 -27.06
N ALA A 660 -1.83 -18.84 -26.47
CA ALA A 660 -0.70 -18.17 -27.12
C ALA A 660 0.43 -17.92 -26.11
N GLU A 661 1.66 -17.99 -26.58
CA GLU A 661 2.87 -17.79 -25.76
C GLU A 661 3.39 -16.37 -25.98
N ILE A 662 3.43 -15.57 -24.90
CA ILE A 662 3.92 -14.20 -24.89
C ILE A 662 5.43 -14.18 -24.71
N TRP A 663 5.94 -15.06 -23.84
CA TRP A 663 7.36 -15.17 -23.51
C TRP A 663 7.84 -16.62 -23.53
N PRO A 664 8.98 -16.92 -24.19
CA PRO A 664 9.92 -16.02 -24.88
C PRO A 664 9.35 -15.24 -26.09
N LEU A 665 10.03 -14.15 -26.46
CA LEU A 665 9.65 -13.24 -27.57
C LEU A 665 9.84 -13.84 -28.96
#